data_AF-A0A8H3QJF2-F1
#
_entry.id   AF-A0A8H3QJF2-F1
#
_cell.length_a   1.000
_cell.length_b   1.000
_cell.length_c   1.000
_cell.angle_alpha   90.00
_cell.angle_beta   90.00
_cell.angle_gamma   90.00
#
_symmetry.space_group_name_H-M   'P 1'
#
loop_
_entity.id
_entity.type
_entity.pdbx_description
1 polymer ?
#
loop_
_entity_poly.entity_id
_entity_poly.type
_entity_poly.pdbx_seq_one_letter_code
_entity_poly.pdbx_strand_id
1 'polypeptide(L)'
;MSKVEKQNKNFIYIDWIRSEIEKNSISYYDHIEFKNKKEIENNNSSVGKIFKANWNNINVAVRTSYELDVKKIVNELKVQKEVDFHINILRIYGVSKLDNKYLLVLEYADGGSLYSYLKENFTKLEWDDKYCLALQLASAIECIHNKGIVHCNLHAQNVLIHKNIIKVADFGLSQKVNEASNYSNKLLEYLPYLDPKYLNNALNIKCESIANFKSDIYSIGVLFWLLSSGRRPFCDEDTQYDVSLAMDIISGNREEIIKGTPVEYSNIYTACWSDDPDERPSIQIIVSCLKSIIDRSIKSITNEIERKPLNNDSEYVMDDYGLSAYDNFTNVMIDYDFSLNTLDYVKNNLLLNLVDLNDDVEKIVDRLIDHLIRLHDELGYIPIETEEIINHNIQDINKSLQMKISDWLIRNQTTTKYIFFHGFLYYNGIILRRDEDKAFGLFLKASKENYPIAQVYLGKCYENGNGIEKNDSKAFEYYEKAAKNENKVVQFNLGRCYGYGIGIEKDYDKSFELLEKSAKQGYIISQLCLGILYEKVKKDLDKSIHWIEKAAKKANKIAQLYLSKYYYYGTGEKDCNKLFEWCEKSAKQGCYSAIFILGHLYLEGIGTEKNLKKSLNFIEKEAKIGNEHAQFYLGRFYEDGIVVKKNLVKAFKWFEEAANNGNKHAQLVLGYYLERGKVIRPGMLQKDIKEAIGWYEKSAEQENGHAQCCLGFLYEKGEEIDQDLEKAFYWYKKAVESGYLVAHYYLGECYKNGIGIEKNDTKAFEHYKESIENGYFRGIYTLGGYYENGIGTNVDKEKAINLYKISTNYWKWGCNRKTKIDN
;
A
#
# COMPACT_ATOMS: atom_id res chain seq x y z
N MET A 1 13.16 -19.24 -53.91
CA MET A 1 12.33 -20.39 -53.49
C MET A 1 11.30 -20.72 -54.56
N SER A 2 11.21 -21.98 -54.93
CA SER A 2 10.13 -22.59 -55.71
C SER A 2 8.82 -22.66 -54.92
N LYS A 3 7.70 -22.97 -55.61
CA LYS A 3 6.41 -23.25 -54.94
C LYS A 3 6.51 -24.43 -53.96
N VAL A 4 7.28 -25.46 -54.30
CA VAL A 4 7.45 -26.69 -53.50
C VAL A 4 8.18 -26.40 -52.17
N GLU A 5 9.24 -25.59 -52.20
CA GLU A 5 9.96 -25.18 -50.98
C GLU A 5 9.07 -24.34 -50.04
N LYS A 6 8.20 -23.48 -50.59
CA LYS A 6 7.23 -22.72 -49.78
C LYS A 6 6.17 -23.63 -49.15
N GLN A 7 5.72 -24.68 -49.85
CA GLN A 7 4.80 -25.65 -49.27
C GLN A 7 5.47 -26.45 -48.14
N ASN A 8 6.68 -27.00 -48.35
CA ASN A 8 7.38 -27.80 -47.34
C ASN A 8 7.66 -27.03 -46.04
N LYS A 9 8.05 -25.75 -46.10
CA LYS A 9 8.25 -24.95 -44.87
C LYS A 9 6.95 -24.68 -44.10
N ASN A 10 5.80 -24.57 -44.78
CA ASN A 10 4.52 -24.34 -44.11
C ASN A 10 4.01 -25.56 -43.33
N PHE A 11 4.32 -26.80 -43.75
CA PHE A 11 3.97 -28.00 -42.98
C PHE A 11 4.59 -27.97 -41.57
N ILE A 12 5.87 -27.63 -41.45
CA ILE A 12 6.60 -27.56 -40.16
C ILE A 12 5.89 -26.60 -39.17
N TYR A 13 5.38 -25.46 -39.64
CA TYR A 13 4.65 -24.52 -38.80
C TYR A 13 3.24 -25.01 -38.44
N ILE A 14 2.54 -25.69 -39.36
CA ILE A 14 1.23 -26.31 -39.12
C ILE A 14 1.33 -27.44 -38.08
N ASP A 15 2.38 -28.26 -38.16
CA ASP A 15 2.62 -29.38 -37.25
C ASP A 15 3.13 -28.93 -35.88
N TRP A 16 3.87 -27.81 -35.82
CA TRP A 16 4.16 -27.16 -34.54
C TRP A 16 2.86 -26.70 -33.84
N ILE A 17 1.94 -26.03 -34.55
CA ILE A 17 0.65 -25.61 -33.97
C ILE A 17 -0.15 -26.82 -33.45
N ARG A 18 -0.22 -27.90 -34.23
CA ARG A 18 -0.86 -29.17 -33.80
C ARG A 18 -0.24 -29.72 -32.52
N SER A 19 1.08 -29.86 -32.49
CA SER A 19 1.82 -30.42 -31.36
C SER A 19 1.69 -29.57 -30.09
N GLU A 20 1.57 -28.25 -30.20
CA GLU A 20 1.32 -27.36 -29.06
C GLU A 20 -0.13 -27.42 -28.55
N ILE A 21 -1.11 -27.63 -29.43
CA ILE A 21 -2.51 -27.92 -29.05
C ILE A 21 -2.60 -29.27 -28.33
N GLU A 22 -1.97 -30.32 -28.86
CA GLU A 22 -1.94 -31.67 -28.28
C GLU A 22 -1.31 -31.71 -26.87
N LYS A 23 -0.33 -30.83 -26.60
CA LYS A 23 0.28 -30.63 -25.26
C LYS A 23 -0.57 -29.76 -24.33
N ASN A 24 -1.72 -29.24 -24.77
CA ASN A 24 -2.50 -28.19 -24.09
C ASN A 24 -1.69 -26.91 -23.80
N SER A 25 -0.60 -26.63 -24.56
CA SER A 25 0.23 -25.43 -24.36
C SER A 25 -0.26 -24.21 -25.16
N ILE A 26 -1.27 -24.40 -26.03
CA ILE A 26 -2.03 -23.38 -26.76
C ILE A 26 -3.48 -23.88 -26.87
N SER A 27 -4.47 -23.08 -26.45
CA SER A 27 -5.88 -23.46 -26.57
C SER A 27 -6.37 -23.43 -28.03
N TYR A 28 -7.16 -24.42 -28.42
CA TYR A 28 -7.89 -24.45 -29.69
C TYR A 28 -9.37 -24.12 -29.45
N TYR A 29 -9.94 -23.28 -30.30
CA TYR A 29 -11.34 -22.86 -30.27
C TYR A 29 -12.04 -23.26 -31.56
N ASP A 30 -13.19 -23.94 -31.49
CA ASP A 30 -13.96 -24.24 -32.70
C ASP A 30 -14.59 -22.95 -33.26
N HIS A 31 -14.45 -22.74 -34.57
CA HIS A 31 -14.94 -21.53 -35.22
C HIS A 31 -16.48 -21.38 -35.18
N ILE A 32 -17.21 -22.47 -34.92
CA ILE A 32 -18.66 -22.53 -34.79
C ILE A 32 -19.13 -21.95 -33.43
N GLU A 33 -18.29 -21.99 -32.38
CA GLU A 33 -18.64 -21.47 -31.05
C GLU A 33 -18.80 -19.94 -31.01
N PHE A 34 -18.12 -19.24 -31.92
CA PHE A 34 -18.13 -17.79 -32.05
C PHE A 34 -19.48 -17.27 -32.57
N LYS A 35 -20.24 -16.62 -31.69
CA LYS A 35 -21.55 -16.02 -31.99
C LYS A 35 -21.43 -14.52 -32.26
N ASN A 36 -22.46 -13.91 -32.86
CA ASN A 36 -22.58 -12.46 -33.09
C ASN A 36 -21.38 -11.82 -33.84
N LYS A 37 -20.81 -12.53 -34.82
CA LYS A 37 -19.66 -12.09 -35.62
C LYS A 37 -19.92 -10.73 -36.29
N LYS A 38 -19.11 -9.72 -35.99
CA LYS A 38 -19.12 -8.40 -36.62
C LYS A 38 -17.71 -7.98 -37.02
N GLU A 39 -17.50 -7.59 -38.26
CA GLU A 39 -16.23 -7.02 -38.72
C GLU A 39 -16.01 -5.64 -38.09
N ILE A 40 -14.81 -5.35 -37.59
CA ILE A 40 -14.54 -4.16 -36.75
C ILE A 40 -13.79 -3.07 -37.52
N GLU A 41 -12.68 -3.42 -38.15
CA GLU A 41 -11.89 -2.53 -38.99
C GLU A 41 -12.07 -2.94 -40.45
N ASN A 42 -12.56 -2.02 -41.28
CA ASN A 42 -12.87 -2.25 -42.69
C ASN A 42 -11.95 -1.40 -43.57
N ASN A 43 -10.68 -1.79 -43.65
CA ASN A 43 -9.65 -1.20 -44.51
C ASN A 43 -8.98 -2.30 -45.35
N ASN A 44 -8.45 -1.96 -46.52
CA ASN A 44 -7.72 -2.89 -47.41
C ASN A 44 -6.27 -3.18 -46.92
N SER A 45 -6.07 -3.24 -45.60
CA SER A 45 -4.75 -3.36 -44.95
C SER A 45 -4.18 -4.79 -45.00
N SER A 46 -2.87 -4.89 -44.82
CA SER A 46 -2.14 -6.16 -44.70
C SER A 46 -2.49 -7.03 -43.48
N VAL A 47 -3.16 -6.47 -42.47
CA VAL A 47 -3.47 -7.12 -41.17
C VAL A 47 -4.49 -8.27 -41.31
N GLY A 48 -5.31 -8.24 -42.36
CA GLY A 48 -6.41 -9.19 -42.59
C GLY A 48 -7.68 -8.84 -41.80
N LYS A 49 -8.80 -9.47 -42.14
CA LYS A 49 -10.11 -9.18 -41.52
C LYS A 49 -10.10 -9.54 -40.03
N ILE A 50 -10.57 -8.61 -39.18
CA ILE A 50 -10.74 -8.79 -37.73
C ILE A 50 -12.24 -8.75 -37.40
N PHE A 51 -12.71 -9.79 -36.72
CA PHE A 51 -14.10 -9.92 -36.28
C PHE A 51 -14.22 -9.89 -34.76
N LYS A 52 -15.15 -9.08 -34.25
CA LYS A 52 -15.67 -9.21 -32.89
C LYS A 52 -16.59 -10.43 -32.85
N ALA A 53 -16.44 -11.27 -31.84
CA ALA A 53 -17.34 -12.38 -31.58
C ALA A 53 -17.62 -12.54 -30.08
N ASN A 54 -18.74 -13.17 -29.76
CA ASN A 54 -19.07 -13.61 -28.41
C ASN A 54 -18.66 -15.09 -28.27
N TRP A 55 -17.85 -15.39 -27.25
CA TRP A 55 -17.49 -16.74 -26.84
C TRP A 55 -17.70 -16.87 -25.34
N ASN A 56 -18.53 -17.83 -24.89
CA ASN A 56 -18.86 -18.07 -23.48
C ASN A 56 -19.14 -16.78 -22.66
N ASN A 57 -19.99 -15.91 -23.21
CA ASN A 57 -20.38 -14.59 -22.67
C ASN A 57 -19.27 -13.52 -22.59
N ILE A 58 -18.07 -13.81 -23.10
CA ILE A 58 -16.94 -12.87 -23.22
C ILE A 58 -16.88 -12.36 -24.68
N ASN A 59 -16.44 -11.11 -24.86
CA ASN A 59 -16.13 -10.57 -26.19
C ASN A 59 -14.68 -10.95 -26.54
N VAL A 60 -14.45 -11.54 -27.72
CA VAL A 60 -13.13 -11.85 -28.26
C VAL A 60 -12.97 -11.22 -29.65
N ALA A 61 -11.72 -10.92 -30.02
CA ALA A 61 -11.36 -10.57 -31.39
C ALA A 61 -10.79 -11.81 -32.11
N VAL A 62 -11.24 -12.06 -33.33
CA VAL A 62 -10.77 -13.17 -34.17
C VAL A 62 -10.14 -12.60 -35.43
N ARG A 63 -8.81 -12.72 -35.55
CA ARG A 63 -8.01 -12.18 -36.66
C ARG A 63 -7.74 -13.26 -37.71
N THR A 64 -8.04 -12.94 -38.97
CA THR A 64 -7.70 -13.79 -40.14
C THR A 64 -6.32 -13.43 -40.69
N SER A 65 -5.45 -14.41 -40.96
CA SER A 65 -4.27 -14.17 -41.79
C SER A 65 -4.68 -14.14 -43.27
N TYR A 66 -4.46 -13.03 -43.97
CA TYR A 66 -4.48 -13.04 -45.43
C TYR A 66 -3.22 -13.72 -45.97
N GLU A 67 -3.42 -14.61 -46.95
CA GLU A 67 -2.43 -15.38 -47.71
C GLU A 67 -1.22 -16.00 -46.98
N LEU A 68 -1.31 -17.33 -46.74
CA LEU A 68 -0.20 -18.29 -46.61
C LEU A 68 0.78 -18.16 -45.43
N ASP A 69 0.78 -17.09 -44.63
CA ASP A 69 1.83 -16.88 -43.61
C ASP A 69 1.54 -17.50 -42.24
N VAL A 70 1.52 -18.84 -42.18
CA VAL A 70 1.44 -19.58 -40.90
C VAL A 70 2.69 -19.38 -40.04
N LYS A 71 3.83 -18.99 -40.65
CA LYS A 71 5.06 -18.66 -39.90
C LYS A 71 4.82 -17.48 -38.96
N LYS A 72 4.17 -16.39 -39.40
CA LYS A 72 3.83 -15.24 -38.54
C LYS A 72 3.00 -15.67 -37.34
N ILE A 73 1.98 -16.50 -37.53
CA ILE A 73 1.14 -17.03 -36.43
C ILE A 73 1.99 -17.79 -35.40
N VAL A 74 2.89 -18.67 -35.85
CA VAL A 74 3.81 -19.40 -34.95
C VAL A 74 4.79 -18.45 -34.25
N ASN A 75 5.27 -17.43 -34.93
CA ASN A 75 6.20 -16.45 -34.37
C ASN A 75 5.54 -15.62 -33.26
N GLU A 76 4.35 -15.12 -33.53
CA GLU A 76 3.54 -14.34 -32.58
C GLU A 76 3.18 -15.17 -31.34
N LEU A 77 2.76 -16.44 -31.51
CA LEU A 77 2.51 -17.38 -30.41
C LEU A 77 3.76 -17.73 -29.59
N LYS A 78 4.96 -17.62 -30.17
CA LYS A 78 6.22 -17.83 -29.44
C LYS A 78 6.64 -16.59 -28.65
N VAL A 79 6.60 -15.41 -29.28
CA VAL A 79 6.89 -14.13 -28.59
C VAL A 79 5.92 -13.92 -27.44
N GLN A 80 4.63 -14.21 -27.64
CA GLN A 80 3.62 -14.15 -26.58
C GLN A 80 4.03 -14.95 -25.34
N LYS A 81 4.50 -16.19 -25.50
CA LYS A 81 4.96 -17.05 -24.39
C LYS A 81 6.21 -16.50 -23.65
N GLU A 82 6.90 -15.49 -24.18
CA GLU A 82 8.01 -14.80 -23.51
C GLU A 82 7.60 -13.50 -22.79
N VAL A 83 6.45 -12.88 -23.09
CA VAL A 83 6.03 -11.54 -22.60
C VAL A 83 4.57 -11.37 -22.13
N ASP A 84 3.70 -12.38 -22.20
CA ASP A 84 2.25 -12.23 -21.90
C ASP A 84 1.88 -11.87 -20.46
N PHE A 85 2.82 -11.97 -19.53
CA PHE A 85 2.69 -11.48 -18.15
C PHE A 85 2.58 -9.95 -18.06
N HIS A 86 3.02 -9.20 -19.09
CA HIS A 86 3.03 -7.74 -19.05
C HIS A 86 1.68 -7.16 -19.51
N ILE A 87 1.03 -6.37 -18.64
CA ILE A 87 -0.36 -5.91 -18.80
C ILE A 87 -0.63 -5.17 -20.12
N ASN A 88 0.36 -4.45 -20.66
CA ASN A 88 0.26 -3.69 -21.90
C ASN A 88 0.54 -4.49 -23.18
N ILE A 89 0.68 -5.81 -23.10
CA ILE A 89 0.67 -6.71 -24.25
C ILE A 89 -0.77 -7.17 -24.50
N LEU A 90 -1.19 -7.25 -25.77
CA LEU A 90 -2.48 -7.82 -26.14
C LEU A 90 -2.46 -9.33 -25.85
N ARG A 91 -3.43 -9.83 -25.07
CA ARG A 91 -3.46 -11.25 -24.74
C ARG A 91 -3.99 -12.09 -25.90
N ILE A 92 -3.20 -13.08 -26.33
CA ILE A 92 -3.67 -14.17 -27.17
C ILE A 92 -4.29 -15.25 -26.27
N TYR A 93 -5.54 -15.63 -26.55
CA TYR A 93 -6.19 -16.76 -25.87
C TYR A 93 -5.84 -18.10 -26.53
N GLY A 94 -5.64 -18.10 -27.85
CA GLY A 94 -5.21 -19.29 -28.59
C GLY A 94 -5.48 -19.17 -30.08
N VAL A 95 -5.76 -20.29 -30.73
CA VAL A 95 -6.00 -20.39 -32.16
C VAL A 95 -7.36 -21.00 -32.50
N SER A 96 -7.87 -20.68 -33.69
CA SER A 96 -9.03 -21.31 -34.30
C SER A 96 -8.74 -21.62 -35.78
N LYS A 97 -9.64 -22.32 -36.46
CA LYS A 97 -9.47 -22.70 -37.87
C LYS A 97 -10.77 -22.57 -38.67
N LEU A 98 -10.70 -21.94 -39.82
CA LEU A 98 -11.79 -21.82 -40.81
C LEU A 98 -11.21 -22.04 -42.21
N ASP A 99 -11.85 -22.88 -43.03
CA ASP A 99 -11.53 -23.08 -44.46
C ASP A 99 -10.02 -23.27 -44.75
N ASN A 100 -9.39 -24.12 -43.92
CA ASN A 100 -7.95 -24.41 -43.89
C ASN A 100 -6.99 -23.24 -43.59
N LYS A 101 -7.50 -22.08 -43.16
CA LYS A 101 -6.72 -20.99 -42.57
C LYS A 101 -6.75 -21.07 -41.05
N TYR A 102 -5.61 -20.85 -40.40
CA TYR A 102 -5.56 -20.60 -38.96
C TYR A 102 -5.97 -19.16 -38.66
N LEU A 103 -6.51 -18.97 -37.46
CA LEU A 103 -7.03 -17.72 -36.92
C LEU A 103 -6.39 -17.51 -35.54
N LEU A 104 -6.10 -16.27 -35.18
CA LEU A 104 -5.73 -15.92 -33.80
C LEU A 104 -6.98 -15.47 -33.03
N VAL A 105 -7.13 -15.99 -31.81
CA VAL A 105 -8.20 -15.65 -30.87
C VAL A 105 -7.59 -14.75 -29.80
N LEU A 106 -8.04 -13.49 -29.75
CA LEU A 106 -7.40 -12.38 -29.07
C LEU A 106 -8.33 -11.72 -28.05
N GLU A 107 -7.73 -11.08 -27.05
CA GLU A 107 -8.34 -10.06 -26.19
C GLU A 107 -9.04 -9.00 -27.05
N TYR A 108 -10.30 -8.70 -26.74
CA TYR A 108 -11.06 -7.69 -27.48
C TYR A 108 -10.75 -6.28 -26.94
N ALA A 109 -9.86 -5.58 -27.62
CA ALA A 109 -9.63 -4.15 -27.43
C ALA A 109 -10.86 -3.34 -27.88
N ASP A 110 -11.55 -2.73 -26.92
CA ASP A 110 -12.82 -2.02 -27.12
C ASP A 110 -12.65 -0.56 -27.59
N GLY A 111 -11.48 0.05 -27.39
CA GLY A 111 -11.10 1.34 -27.96
C GLY A 111 -10.51 1.27 -29.37
N GLY A 112 -10.33 0.07 -29.93
CA GLY A 112 -9.75 -0.14 -31.26
C GLY A 112 -8.26 0.19 -31.35
N SER A 113 -7.79 0.49 -32.56
CA SER A 113 -6.43 0.96 -32.83
C SER A 113 -6.17 2.37 -32.29
N LEU A 114 -4.94 2.68 -31.85
CA LEU A 114 -4.57 3.97 -31.28
C LEU A 114 -4.92 5.13 -32.22
N TYR A 115 -4.70 4.98 -33.53
CA TYR A 115 -5.10 5.98 -34.51
C TYR A 115 -6.62 6.26 -34.49
N SER A 116 -7.44 5.21 -34.42
CA SER A 116 -8.90 5.32 -34.35
C SER A 116 -9.37 5.92 -33.03
N TYR A 117 -8.77 5.48 -31.90
CA TYR A 117 -9.03 6.02 -30.57
C TYR A 117 -8.73 7.53 -30.49
N LEU A 118 -7.59 7.96 -31.05
CA LEU A 118 -7.22 9.38 -31.12
C LEU A 118 -8.18 10.17 -32.02
N LYS A 119 -8.57 9.63 -33.19
CA LYS A 119 -9.54 10.30 -34.07
C LYS A 119 -10.87 10.63 -33.37
N GLU A 120 -11.31 9.78 -32.45
CA GLU A 120 -12.56 9.99 -31.69
C GLU A 120 -12.38 10.72 -30.35
N ASN A 121 -11.18 10.71 -29.76
CA ASN A 121 -10.97 11.15 -28.38
C ASN A 121 -9.82 12.15 -28.16
N PHE A 122 -9.02 12.51 -29.16
CA PHE A 122 -7.86 13.41 -28.98
C PHE A 122 -8.20 14.77 -28.36
N THR A 123 -9.38 15.32 -28.66
CA THR A 123 -9.93 16.56 -28.05
C THR A 123 -10.43 16.40 -26.62
N LYS A 124 -10.40 15.17 -26.08
CA LYS A 124 -10.77 14.79 -24.71
C LYS A 124 -9.57 14.31 -23.89
N LEU A 125 -8.38 14.17 -24.52
CA LEU A 125 -7.18 13.65 -23.89
C LEU A 125 -6.28 14.83 -23.49
N GLU A 126 -6.11 15.01 -22.19
CA GLU A 126 -5.16 15.97 -21.65
C GLU A 126 -3.72 15.45 -21.80
N TRP A 127 -2.76 16.31 -21.44
CA TRP A 127 -1.35 15.93 -21.57
C TRP A 127 -0.95 14.76 -20.67
N ASP A 128 -1.57 14.63 -19.49
CA ASP A 128 -1.36 13.50 -18.58
C ASP A 128 -1.86 12.17 -19.14
N ASP A 129 -3.00 12.17 -19.84
CA ASP A 129 -3.48 10.98 -20.55
C ASP A 129 -2.47 10.57 -21.64
N LYS A 130 -1.99 11.54 -22.42
CA LYS A 130 -0.99 11.35 -23.48
C LYS A 130 0.34 10.82 -22.91
N TYR A 131 0.76 11.33 -21.75
CA TYR A 131 1.93 10.82 -21.02
C TYR A 131 1.72 9.39 -20.52
N CYS A 132 0.55 9.08 -19.94
CA CYS A 132 0.23 7.74 -19.45
C CYS A 132 0.16 6.72 -20.59
N LEU A 133 -0.40 7.07 -21.74
CA LEU A 133 -0.39 6.24 -22.95
C LEU A 133 1.04 6.06 -23.49
N ALA A 134 1.85 7.13 -23.49
CA ALA A 134 3.25 7.06 -23.91
C ALA A 134 4.10 6.16 -22.99
N LEU A 135 3.95 6.26 -21.66
CA LEU A 135 4.67 5.41 -20.71
C LEU A 135 4.25 3.94 -20.83
N GLN A 136 2.94 3.67 -20.95
CA GLN A 136 2.45 2.30 -21.12
C GLN A 136 2.99 1.65 -22.40
N LEU A 137 3.06 2.41 -23.50
CA LEU A 137 3.71 1.98 -24.74
C LEU A 137 5.21 1.74 -24.52
N ALA A 138 5.92 2.67 -23.88
CA ALA A 138 7.35 2.56 -23.62
C ALA A 138 7.70 1.34 -22.74
N SER A 139 6.96 1.10 -21.66
CA SER A 139 7.17 -0.07 -20.80
C SER A 139 6.77 -1.40 -21.44
N ALA A 140 5.81 -1.42 -22.37
CA ALA A 140 5.56 -2.60 -23.19
C ALA A 140 6.78 -2.95 -24.06
N ILE A 141 7.39 -1.95 -24.72
CA ILE A 141 8.60 -2.18 -25.53
C ILE A 141 9.83 -2.46 -24.65
N GLU A 142 9.94 -1.85 -23.46
CA GLU A 142 10.97 -2.16 -22.46
C GLU A 142 10.92 -3.64 -22.06
N CYS A 143 9.72 -4.18 -21.81
CA CYS A 143 9.53 -5.60 -21.52
C CYS A 143 9.99 -6.51 -22.67
N ILE A 144 9.68 -6.15 -23.92
CA ILE A 144 10.06 -6.91 -25.12
C ILE A 144 11.59 -6.83 -25.36
N HIS A 145 12.18 -5.64 -25.25
CA HIS A 145 13.63 -5.42 -25.43
C HIS A 145 14.44 -6.14 -24.35
N ASN A 146 13.96 -6.17 -23.10
CA ASN A 146 14.57 -6.93 -22.00
C ASN A 146 14.55 -8.47 -22.21
N LYS A 147 13.81 -8.98 -23.20
CA LYS A 147 13.86 -10.40 -23.64
C LYS A 147 14.80 -10.64 -24.84
N GLY A 148 15.47 -9.60 -25.34
CA GLY A 148 16.29 -9.69 -26.55
C GLY A 148 15.48 -9.74 -27.85
N ILE A 149 14.24 -9.24 -27.83
CA ILE A 149 13.30 -9.25 -28.96
C ILE A 149 13.13 -7.81 -29.49
N VAL A 150 13.08 -7.66 -30.81
CA VAL A 150 12.76 -6.43 -31.54
C VAL A 150 11.35 -6.60 -32.14
N HIS A 151 10.49 -5.60 -32.05
CA HIS A 151 9.10 -5.69 -32.51
C HIS A 151 8.99 -5.63 -34.05
N CYS A 152 9.80 -4.80 -34.71
CA CYS A 152 9.91 -4.71 -36.17
C CYS A 152 8.64 -4.30 -36.95
N ASN A 153 7.50 -4.07 -36.29
CA ASN A 153 6.24 -3.64 -36.94
C ASN A 153 5.39 -2.72 -36.04
N LEU A 154 6.04 -1.80 -35.34
CA LEU A 154 5.39 -0.94 -34.35
C LEU A 154 4.79 0.31 -35.02
N HIS A 155 3.47 0.31 -35.25
CA HIS A 155 2.75 1.45 -35.82
C HIS A 155 1.33 1.57 -35.25
N ALA A 156 0.64 2.68 -35.52
CA ALA A 156 -0.59 3.08 -34.81
C ALA A 156 -1.85 2.21 -35.03
N GLN A 157 -1.73 1.12 -35.80
CA GLN A 157 -2.75 0.06 -35.94
C GLN A 157 -2.43 -1.16 -35.06
N ASN A 158 -1.14 -1.40 -34.77
CA ASN A 158 -0.65 -2.50 -33.92
C ASN A 158 -0.53 -2.10 -32.43
N VAL A 159 -0.72 -0.83 -32.12
CA VAL A 159 -0.98 -0.34 -30.77
C VAL A 159 -2.48 -0.16 -30.61
N LEU A 160 -3.11 -0.95 -29.75
CA LEU A 160 -4.56 -0.92 -29.49
C LEU A 160 -4.87 -0.30 -28.12
N ILE A 161 -6.14 0.02 -27.87
CA ILE A 161 -6.65 0.50 -26.58
C ILE A 161 -7.74 -0.45 -26.04
N HIS A 162 -7.57 -0.95 -24.82
CA HIS A 162 -8.63 -1.63 -24.07
C HIS A 162 -8.88 -0.90 -22.75
N LYS A 163 -10.09 -0.35 -22.52
CA LYS A 163 -10.45 0.37 -21.27
C LYS A 163 -9.40 1.43 -20.86
N ASN A 164 -8.94 2.23 -21.83
CA ASN A 164 -7.88 3.25 -21.69
C ASN A 164 -6.47 2.71 -21.37
N ILE A 165 -6.25 1.39 -21.48
CA ILE A 165 -4.94 0.74 -21.34
C ILE A 165 -4.38 0.41 -22.73
N ILE A 166 -3.11 0.74 -22.97
CA ILE A 166 -2.38 0.38 -24.21
C ILE A 166 -2.23 -1.14 -24.30
N LYS A 167 -2.44 -1.69 -25.49
CA LYS A 167 -2.26 -3.10 -25.83
C LYS A 167 -1.44 -3.23 -27.13
N VAL A 168 -0.15 -3.51 -27.01
CA VAL A 168 0.76 -3.75 -28.13
C VAL A 168 0.52 -5.16 -28.70
N ALA A 169 0.47 -5.28 -30.03
CA ALA A 169 0.02 -6.47 -30.76
C ALA A 169 0.83 -6.71 -32.06
N ASP A 170 0.53 -7.80 -32.77
CA ASP A 170 1.13 -8.19 -34.07
C ASP A 170 2.65 -8.48 -34.01
N PHE A 171 3.04 -9.38 -33.11
CA PHE A 171 4.42 -9.88 -33.02
C PHE A 171 4.83 -10.84 -34.15
N GLY A 172 3.99 -11.02 -35.18
CA GLY A 172 4.27 -11.89 -36.32
C GLY A 172 5.58 -11.58 -37.05
N LEU A 173 6.01 -10.31 -37.09
CA LEU A 173 7.28 -9.86 -37.69
C LEU A 173 8.44 -9.69 -36.68
N SER A 174 8.19 -9.84 -35.37
CA SER A 174 9.21 -9.65 -34.33
C SER A 174 10.33 -10.68 -34.45
N GLN A 175 11.55 -10.28 -34.10
CA GLN A 175 12.78 -11.07 -34.29
C GLN A 175 13.67 -11.00 -33.05
N LYS A 176 14.58 -11.96 -32.86
CA LYS A 176 15.65 -11.79 -31.87
C LYS A 176 16.74 -10.88 -32.46
N VAL A 177 17.43 -10.15 -31.60
CA VAL A 177 18.44 -9.16 -32.01
C VAL A 177 19.47 -9.78 -32.95
N ASN A 178 19.78 -9.07 -34.05
CA ASN A 178 20.71 -9.46 -35.12
C ASN A 178 20.26 -10.63 -36.03
N GLU A 179 18.99 -11.04 -36.00
CA GLU A 179 18.43 -11.91 -37.05
C GLU A 179 18.16 -11.14 -38.36
N ALA A 180 18.30 -11.83 -39.51
CA ALA A 180 18.13 -11.21 -40.83
C ALA A 180 16.64 -11.11 -41.22
N SER A 181 16.15 -9.88 -41.41
CA SER A 181 14.73 -9.63 -41.65
C SER A 181 14.28 -10.03 -43.06
N ASN A 182 13.13 -10.70 -43.16
CA ASN A 182 12.52 -11.07 -44.44
C ASN A 182 11.38 -10.10 -44.78
N TYR A 183 11.44 -9.56 -45.99
CA TYR A 183 10.72 -8.36 -46.40
C TYR A 183 9.19 -8.52 -46.56
N SER A 184 8.49 -7.39 -46.46
CA SER A 184 7.06 -7.24 -46.72
C SER A 184 6.86 -6.21 -47.84
N ASN A 185 6.14 -6.57 -48.91
CA ASN A 185 5.92 -5.70 -50.07
C ASN A 185 4.94 -4.51 -49.81
N LYS A 186 4.78 -4.07 -48.56
CA LYS A 186 3.70 -3.15 -48.13
C LYS A 186 4.14 -2.01 -47.18
N LEU A 187 5.42 -1.64 -47.18
CA LEU A 187 5.97 -0.50 -46.42
C LEU A 187 5.12 0.78 -46.52
N LEU A 188 4.56 1.05 -47.71
CA LEU A 188 3.70 2.20 -48.00
C LEU A 188 2.43 2.29 -47.12
N GLU A 189 2.06 1.25 -46.35
CA GLU A 189 0.94 1.35 -45.39
C GLU A 189 1.33 2.04 -44.07
N TYR A 190 2.60 2.00 -43.68
CA TYR A 190 3.12 2.43 -42.37
C TYR A 190 4.47 3.16 -42.48
N LEU A 191 4.80 3.68 -43.65
CA LEU A 191 6.12 4.21 -44.01
C LEU A 191 6.73 5.21 -43.01
N PRO A 192 6.00 6.21 -42.47
CA PRO A 192 6.56 7.15 -41.49
C PRO A 192 7.10 6.53 -40.20
N TYR A 193 6.67 5.33 -39.81
CA TYR A 193 7.11 4.66 -38.58
C TYR A 193 8.42 3.87 -38.76
N LEU A 194 8.97 3.83 -39.98
CA LEU A 194 10.14 3.03 -40.33
C LEU A 194 11.45 3.82 -40.22
N ASP A 195 12.42 3.24 -39.53
CA ASP A 195 13.78 3.77 -39.38
C ASP A 195 14.43 4.12 -40.73
N PRO A 196 14.88 5.37 -40.97
CA PRO A 196 15.46 5.80 -42.24
C PRO A 196 16.62 4.92 -42.74
N LYS A 197 17.49 4.43 -41.85
CA LYS A 197 18.58 3.52 -42.27
C LYS A 197 18.04 2.13 -42.68
N TYR A 198 16.96 1.67 -42.05
CA TYR A 198 16.26 0.45 -42.45
C TYR A 198 15.51 0.66 -43.79
N LEU A 199 14.82 1.79 -43.96
CA LEU A 199 14.05 2.16 -45.15
C LEU A 199 14.95 2.34 -46.39
N ASN A 200 16.14 2.95 -46.22
CA ASN A 200 17.13 3.08 -47.29
C ASN A 200 17.66 1.72 -47.75
N ASN A 201 17.99 0.82 -46.81
CA ASN A 201 18.43 -0.55 -47.13
C ASN A 201 17.29 -1.38 -47.76
N ALA A 202 16.06 -1.18 -47.30
CA ALA A 202 14.85 -1.80 -47.82
C ALA A 202 14.55 -1.45 -49.29
N LEU A 203 14.76 -0.19 -49.68
CA LEU A 203 14.64 0.24 -51.08
C LEU A 203 15.85 -0.16 -51.94
N ASN A 204 17.05 -0.22 -51.35
CA ASN A 204 18.26 -0.68 -52.02
C ASN A 204 18.39 -2.21 -52.00
N ILE A 205 17.86 -2.86 -53.05
CA ILE A 205 17.73 -4.32 -53.31
C ILE A 205 19.00 -5.20 -53.07
N LYS A 206 20.15 -4.62 -52.70
CA LYS A 206 21.44 -5.30 -52.47
C LYS A 206 21.84 -5.50 -51.00
N CYS A 207 21.10 -4.97 -50.02
CA CYS A 207 21.48 -5.07 -48.59
C CYS A 207 20.46 -5.84 -47.75
N GLU A 208 20.93 -6.80 -46.95
CA GLU A 208 20.12 -7.39 -45.89
C GLU A 208 19.93 -6.38 -44.76
N SER A 209 18.68 -5.97 -44.50
CA SER A 209 18.37 -5.02 -43.44
C SER A 209 18.18 -5.73 -42.10
N ILE A 210 19.13 -5.53 -41.18
CA ILE A 210 19.03 -5.99 -39.80
C ILE A 210 18.24 -4.94 -39.01
N ALA A 211 17.08 -5.31 -38.48
CA ALA A 211 16.36 -4.50 -37.51
C ALA A 211 17.00 -4.66 -36.12
N ASN A 212 17.14 -3.57 -35.37
CA ASN A 212 17.65 -3.58 -34.00
C ASN A 212 16.76 -2.71 -33.09
N PHE A 213 17.03 -2.70 -31.78
CA PHE A 213 16.23 -1.94 -30.81
C PHE A 213 16.02 -0.46 -31.19
N LYS A 214 17.03 0.20 -31.79
CA LYS A 214 16.97 1.61 -32.21
C LYS A 214 15.95 1.86 -33.33
N SER A 215 15.57 0.83 -34.08
CA SER A 215 14.51 0.92 -35.09
C SER A 215 13.12 0.94 -34.46
N ASP A 216 12.88 0.14 -33.40
CA ASP A 216 11.67 0.28 -32.59
C ASP A 216 11.63 1.65 -31.87
N ILE A 217 12.79 2.17 -31.41
CA ILE A 217 12.86 3.53 -30.83
C ILE A 217 12.41 4.60 -31.82
N TYR A 218 12.82 4.51 -33.08
CA TYR A 218 12.34 5.42 -34.13
C TYR A 218 10.81 5.35 -34.26
N SER A 219 10.25 4.15 -34.33
CA SER A 219 8.80 3.92 -34.37
C SER A 219 8.06 4.50 -33.16
N ILE A 220 8.63 4.40 -31.95
CA ILE A 220 8.10 5.03 -30.73
C ILE A 220 8.08 6.55 -30.86
N GLY A 221 9.14 7.18 -31.39
CA GLY A 221 9.19 8.62 -31.62
C GLY A 221 8.02 9.11 -32.47
N VAL A 222 7.75 8.42 -33.59
CA VAL A 222 6.65 8.76 -34.50
C VAL A 222 5.27 8.50 -33.85
N LEU A 223 5.14 7.49 -32.99
CA LEU A 223 3.94 7.24 -32.20
C LEU A 223 3.71 8.28 -31.09
N PHE A 224 4.78 8.81 -30.48
CA PHE A 224 4.69 9.91 -29.52
C PHE A 224 4.34 11.23 -30.22
N TRP A 225 4.88 11.47 -31.41
CA TRP A 225 4.42 12.59 -32.22
C TRP A 225 2.93 12.46 -32.56
N LEU A 226 2.44 11.27 -32.93
CA LEU A 226 1.00 11.01 -33.12
C LEU A 226 0.18 11.29 -31.85
N LEU A 227 0.66 10.88 -30.67
CA LEU A 227 0.01 11.22 -29.38
C LEU A 227 -0.01 12.74 -29.12
N SER A 228 0.99 13.48 -29.62
CA SER A 228 1.03 14.96 -29.53
C SER A 228 0.10 15.66 -30.51
N SER A 229 -0.06 15.11 -31.73
CA SER A 229 -0.74 15.77 -32.84
C SER A 229 -2.19 15.36 -33.02
N GLY A 230 -2.53 14.11 -32.71
CA GLY A 230 -3.80 13.48 -33.11
C GLY A 230 -3.92 13.28 -34.63
N ARG A 231 -2.89 13.66 -35.40
CA ARG A 231 -2.86 13.61 -36.87
C ARG A 231 -2.07 12.40 -37.36
N ARG A 232 -2.42 11.91 -38.55
CA ARG A 232 -1.59 10.93 -39.27
C ARG A 232 -0.26 11.61 -39.67
N PRO A 233 0.91 11.00 -39.42
CA PRO A 233 2.20 11.60 -39.80
C PRO A 233 2.31 11.78 -41.32
N PHE A 234 2.86 12.92 -41.75
CA PHE A 234 3.04 13.34 -43.14
C PHE A 234 1.74 13.31 -43.96
N CYS A 235 0.65 13.77 -43.35
CA CYS A 235 -0.64 13.95 -44.02
C CYS A 235 -1.25 15.33 -43.73
N ASP A 236 -1.08 16.25 -44.67
CA ASP A 236 -2.17 17.15 -45.02
C ASP A 236 -3.25 16.36 -45.81
N GLU A 237 -4.48 16.86 -45.81
CA GLU A 237 -5.65 16.11 -46.30
C GLU A 237 -5.46 15.63 -47.75
N ASP A 238 -5.83 14.37 -48.01
CA ASP A 238 -5.63 13.59 -49.24
C ASP A 238 -4.19 13.12 -49.61
N THR A 239 -3.17 13.36 -48.78
CA THR A 239 -1.80 12.83 -49.03
C THR A 239 -1.71 11.30 -48.92
N GLN A 240 -1.20 10.61 -49.95
CA GLN A 240 -0.84 9.18 -49.90
C GLN A 240 0.65 8.98 -49.61
N TYR A 241 1.00 7.96 -48.81
CA TYR A 241 2.40 7.58 -48.60
C TYR A 241 2.96 6.94 -49.87
N ASP A 242 4.00 7.55 -50.45
CA ASP A 242 4.59 7.13 -51.72
C ASP A 242 6.13 6.96 -51.62
N VAL A 243 6.80 6.88 -52.77
CA VAL A 243 8.28 6.76 -52.84
C VAL A 243 8.97 8.13 -52.70
N SER A 244 8.28 9.26 -52.95
CA SER A 244 8.84 10.59 -52.67
C SER A 244 9.01 10.78 -51.18
N LEU A 245 7.93 10.56 -50.41
CA LEU A 245 7.97 10.64 -48.94
C LEU A 245 9.00 9.68 -48.33
N ALA A 246 9.24 8.52 -48.97
CA ALA A 246 10.30 7.60 -48.59
C ALA A 246 11.70 8.24 -48.70
N MET A 247 11.98 8.89 -49.83
CA MET A 247 13.26 9.58 -50.06
C MET A 247 13.41 10.82 -49.17
N ASP A 248 12.32 11.55 -48.90
CA ASP A 248 12.32 12.71 -48.01
C ASP A 248 12.71 12.29 -46.58
N ILE A 249 12.09 11.24 -46.04
CA ILE A 249 12.40 10.70 -44.70
C ILE A 249 13.83 10.14 -44.61
N ILE A 250 14.32 9.49 -45.67
CA ILE A 250 15.73 9.06 -45.80
C ILE A 250 16.68 10.27 -45.82
N SER A 251 16.24 11.41 -46.35
CA SER A 251 17.00 12.66 -46.45
C SER A 251 16.91 13.53 -45.18
N GLY A 252 16.39 12.99 -44.07
CA GLY A 252 16.27 13.69 -42.79
C GLY A 252 14.96 14.46 -42.59
N ASN A 253 13.98 14.37 -43.52
CA ASN A 253 12.68 15.01 -43.31
C ASN A 253 11.96 14.40 -42.09
N ARG A 254 11.35 15.27 -41.27
CA ARG A 254 10.64 14.93 -40.03
C ARG A 254 9.42 15.83 -39.86
N GLU A 255 8.43 15.33 -39.14
CA GLU A 255 7.24 16.10 -38.77
C GLU A 255 7.59 17.27 -37.85
N GLU A 256 6.86 18.39 -37.98
CA GLU A 256 7.08 19.58 -37.17
C GLU A 256 6.63 19.37 -35.72
N ILE A 257 7.28 20.08 -34.78
CA ILE A 257 6.85 20.09 -33.38
C ILE A 257 5.51 20.84 -33.27
N ILE A 258 4.45 20.11 -32.97
CA ILE A 258 3.09 20.66 -32.88
C ILE A 258 3.03 21.77 -31.83
N LYS A 259 2.58 22.95 -32.24
CA LYS A 259 2.40 24.13 -31.39
C LYS A 259 1.46 23.82 -30.22
N GLY A 260 2.00 23.83 -29.01
CA GLY A 260 1.31 23.43 -27.78
C GLY A 260 1.74 22.09 -27.20
N THR A 261 2.65 21.36 -27.88
CA THR A 261 3.38 20.24 -27.29
C THR A 261 4.34 20.73 -26.20
N PRO A 262 4.31 20.15 -24.99
CA PRO A 262 5.30 20.41 -23.95
C PRO A 262 6.70 20.05 -24.43
N VAL A 263 7.62 21.01 -24.33
CA VAL A 263 8.99 20.94 -24.89
C VAL A 263 9.74 19.67 -24.47
N GLU A 264 9.52 19.20 -23.25
CA GLU A 264 10.15 18.00 -22.70
C GLU A 264 9.66 16.71 -23.36
N TYR A 265 8.39 16.67 -23.77
CA TYR A 265 7.82 15.53 -24.49
C TYR A 265 8.23 15.53 -25.96
N SER A 266 8.27 16.71 -26.61
CA SER A 266 8.86 16.82 -27.95
C SER A 266 10.33 16.44 -27.96
N ASN A 267 11.11 16.84 -26.95
CA ASN A 267 12.53 16.46 -26.84
C ASN A 267 12.72 14.93 -26.79
N ILE A 268 11.80 14.19 -26.15
CA ILE A 268 11.83 12.72 -26.18
C ILE A 268 11.61 12.22 -27.60
N TYR A 269 10.53 12.62 -28.28
CA TYR A 269 10.24 12.07 -29.61
C TYR A 269 11.24 12.52 -30.69
N THR A 270 11.79 13.73 -30.59
CA THR A 270 12.84 14.20 -31.52
C THR A 270 14.16 13.47 -31.30
N ALA A 271 14.52 13.14 -30.05
CA ALA A 271 15.68 12.28 -29.77
C ALA A 271 15.45 10.84 -30.25
N CYS A 272 14.21 10.33 -30.18
CA CYS A 272 13.87 9.01 -30.68
C CYS A 272 13.99 8.89 -32.21
N TRP A 273 13.79 9.97 -32.97
CA TRP A 273 13.81 9.94 -34.44
C TRP A 273 15.08 10.50 -35.10
N SER A 274 16.20 10.62 -34.39
CA SER A 274 17.48 11.05 -35.00
C SER A 274 17.86 10.18 -36.22
N ASP A 275 18.48 10.80 -37.22
CA ASP A 275 19.02 10.12 -38.40
C ASP A 275 20.09 9.10 -38.05
N ASP A 276 20.83 9.31 -36.95
CA ASP A 276 21.77 8.33 -36.43
C ASP A 276 21.15 7.46 -35.32
N PRO A 277 21.01 6.14 -35.50
CA PRO A 277 20.44 5.25 -34.50
C PRO A 277 21.21 5.25 -33.18
N ASP A 278 22.52 5.50 -33.20
CA ASP A 278 23.35 5.43 -31.99
C ASP A 278 23.10 6.61 -31.03
N GLU A 279 22.76 7.79 -31.55
CA GLU A 279 22.28 8.94 -30.76
C GLU A 279 20.91 8.71 -30.10
N ARG A 280 20.04 7.88 -30.69
CA ARG A 280 18.69 7.64 -30.17
C ARG A 280 18.75 7.03 -28.75
N PRO A 281 17.95 7.49 -27.78
CA PRO A 281 18.00 6.99 -26.41
C PRO A 281 17.65 5.50 -26.31
N SER A 282 18.06 4.83 -25.23
CA SER A 282 17.57 3.48 -24.93
C SER A 282 16.12 3.52 -24.41
N ILE A 283 15.40 2.40 -24.49
CA ILE A 283 14.03 2.33 -24.01
C ILE A 283 13.92 2.60 -22.50
N GLN A 284 14.91 2.19 -21.71
CA GLN A 284 14.98 2.47 -20.27
C GLN A 284 15.18 3.97 -19.99
N ILE A 285 15.93 4.69 -20.85
CA ILE A 285 16.05 6.16 -20.77
C ILE A 285 14.71 6.82 -21.11
N ILE A 286 14.02 6.36 -22.15
CA ILE A 286 12.68 6.87 -22.51
C ILE A 286 11.68 6.62 -21.38
N VAL A 287 11.64 5.41 -20.82
CA VAL A 287 10.80 5.06 -19.67
C VAL A 287 11.17 5.89 -18.45
N SER A 288 12.44 6.14 -18.17
CA SER A 288 12.88 7.02 -17.07
C SER A 288 12.46 8.47 -17.30
N CYS A 289 12.60 8.99 -18.52
CA CYS A 289 12.13 10.33 -18.89
C CYS A 289 10.60 10.44 -18.82
N LEU A 290 9.84 9.42 -19.22
CA LEU A 290 8.38 9.40 -19.15
C LEU A 290 7.84 9.17 -17.74
N LYS A 291 8.51 8.33 -16.94
CA LYS A 291 8.27 8.24 -15.49
C LYS A 291 8.55 9.58 -14.84
N SER A 292 9.62 10.29 -15.23
CA SER A 292 9.84 11.68 -14.81
C SER A 292 8.73 12.62 -15.29
N ILE A 293 8.25 12.47 -16.54
CA ILE A 293 7.13 13.24 -17.07
C ILE A 293 5.85 13.02 -16.28
N ILE A 294 5.54 11.80 -15.88
CA ILE A 294 4.40 11.52 -15.01
C ILE A 294 4.71 11.99 -13.57
N ASP A 295 5.88 11.70 -13.00
CA ASP A 295 6.27 12.12 -11.65
C ASP A 295 6.22 13.63 -11.43
N ARG A 296 6.51 14.46 -12.44
CA ARG A 296 6.48 15.93 -12.32
C ARG A 296 5.53 16.66 -13.27
N SER A 297 4.66 15.94 -13.99
CA SER A 297 3.29 16.42 -14.27
C SER A 297 2.40 16.17 -13.06
N ILE A 298 2.49 15.01 -12.41
CA ILE A 298 1.96 14.78 -11.05
C ILE A 298 2.55 15.81 -10.11
N LYS A 299 3.86 15.97 -9.91
CA LYS A 299 4.42 17.08 -9.09
C LYS A 299 4.16 18.49 -9.67
N SER A 300 3.47 18.68 -10.79
CA SER A 300 3.02 19.98 -11.33
C SER A 300 1.55 20.26 -11.02
N ILE A 301 0.67 19.32 -11.34
CA ILE A 301 -0.74 19.27 -10.93
C ILE A 301 -0.82 19.26 -9.41
N THR A 302 0.02 18.46 -8.77
CA THR A 302 0.24 18.54 -7.34
C THR A 302 0.98 19.82 -6.98
N ASN A 303 1.93 20.45 -7.70
CA ASN A 303 2.36 21.82 -7.30
C ASN A 303 1.21 22.86 -7.22
N GLU A 304 0.12 22.68 -7.98
CA GLU A 304 -1.12 23.45 -7.85
C GLU A 304 -2.06 22.92 -6.75
N ILE A 305 -1.97 21.63 -6.42
CA ILE A 305 -2.70 20.89 -5.37
C ILE A 305 -1.77 20.58 -4.15
N GLU A 306 -0.67 21.34 -3.95
CA GLU A 306 0.38 21.14 -2.92
C GLU A 306 0.67 22.46 -2.20
N ARG A 307 0.94 22.52 -0.89
CA ARG A 307 0.16 21.98 0.25
C ARG A 307 -0.41 20.56 0.07
N LYS A 308 0.33 19.56 0.53
CA LYS A 308 0.42 18.16 0.06
C LYS A 308 -0.66 17.19 0.64
N PRO A 309 -0.59 15.83 0.49
CA PRO A 309 0.29 14.94 -0.34
C PRO A 309 -0.45 13.77 -1.09
N LEU A 310 0.26 13.00 -1.93
CA LEU A 310 0.73 11.60 -1.62
C LEU A 310 1.34 10.86 -2.84
N ASN A 311 2.20 9.88 -2.53
CA ASN A 311 2.83 8.84 -3.37
C ASN A 311 4.20 9.14 -4.01
N ASN A 312 5.27 8.90 -3.24
CA ASN A 312 6.33 7.95 -3.65
C ASN A 312 7.11 7.46 -2.41
N ASP A 313 6.40 6.73 -1.52
CA ASP A 313 6.93 6.18 -0.27
C ASP A 313 6.80 4.64 -0.27
N SER A 314 7.38 3.96 -1.26
CA SER A 314 7.43 2.49 -1.30
C SER A 314 8.37 1.86 -0.26
N GLU A 315 8.89 2.66 0.68
CA GLU A 315 9.89 2.28 1.68
C GLU A 315 9.54 2.75 3.11
N TYR A 316 8.45 3.51 3.29
CA TYR A 316 7.92 3.96 4.61
C TYR A 316 6.62 3.25 5.04
N VAL A 317 6.22 2.20 4.32
CA VAL A 317 4.95 1.49 4.52
C VAL A 317 5.11 0.31 5.51
N MET A 318 5.01 0.62 6.81
CA MET A 318 4.11 -0.08 7.77
C MET A 318 4.17 0.49 9.21
N ASP A 319 5.16 1.32 9.58
CA ASP A 319 5.42 1.71 11.00
C ASP A 319 4.22 2.41 11.67
N ASP A 320 3.45 3.16 10.87
CA ASP A 320 2.37 4.05 11.33
C ASP A 320 0.96 3.42 11.20
N TYR A 321 0.87 2.10 11.00
CA TYR A 321 -0.40 1.37 10.74
C TYR A 321 -1.06 0.86 12.03
N GLY A 322 -1.01 1.63 13.12
CA GLY A 322 -1.56 1.27 14.43
C GLY A 322 -0.76 0.20 15.20
N LEU A 323 0.28 -0.41 14.60
CA LEU A 323 1.22 -1.29 15.32
C LEU A 323 2.03 -0.52 16.38
N SER A 324 2.29 0.77 16.14
CA SER A 324 2.97 1.68 17.06
C SER A 324 2.08 2.16 18.22
N ALA A 325 0.75 2.06 18.14
CA ALA A 325 -0.15 2.33 19.27
C ALA A 325 0.08 1.37 20.46
N TYR A 326 0.57 0.16 20.17
CA TYR A 326 1.04 -0.83 21.14
C TYR A 326 2.56 -0.83 21.36
N ASP A 327 3.31 0.09 20.74
CA ASP A 327 4.75 0.22 21.02
C ASP A 327 5.03 0.95 22.36
N ASN A 328 4.02 1.60 22.94
CA ASN A 328 4.05 2.06 24.32
C ASN A 328 3.94 0.86 25.28
N PHE A 329 5.04 0.56 25.99
CA PHE A 329 5.10 -0.53 26.99
C PHE A 329 4.01 -0.40 28.07
N THR A 330 3.60 0.83 28.41
CA THR A 330 2.44 1.14 29.26
C THR A 330 1.16 0.50 28.76
N ASN A 331 0.78 0.71 27.50
CA ASN A 331 -0.52 0.29 26.99
C ASN A 331 -0.70 -1.24 27.08
N VAL A 332 0.33 -2.02 26.71
CA VAL A 332 0.13 -3.45 26.48
C VAL A 332 -0.31 -4.24 27.72
N MET A 333 0.26 -4.02 28.92
CA MET A 333 -0.24 -4.72 30.14
C MET A 333 -1.29 -3.93 30.93
N ILE A 334 -1.68 -2.74 30.47
CA ILE A 334 -2.81 -1.97 31.01
C ILE A 334 -4.10 -2.32 30.26
N ASP A 335 -4.00 -2.76 29.00
CA ASP A 335 -5.17 -3.11 28.19
C ASP A 335 -5.93 -4.32 28.77
N TYR A 336 -7.17 -4.07 29.21
CA TYR A 336 -8.05 -5.12 29.70
C TYR A 336 -8.62 -5.98 28.56
N ASP A 337 -8.48 -5.55 27.29
CA ASP A 337 -8.89 -6.34 26.11
C ASP A 337 -7.84 -7.40 25.68
N PHE A 338 -7.14 -7.97 26.65
CA PHE A 338 -6.40 -9.23 26.51
C PHE A 338 -7.30 -10.46 26.24
N SER A 339 -8.58 -10.25 25.88
CA SER A 339 -9.53 -11.31 25.58
C SER A 339 -8.86 -12.33 24.64
N LEU A 340 -8.85 -13.59 25.09
CA LEU A 340 -8.79 -14.69 24.15
C LEU A 340 -10.09 -14.62 23.33
N ASN A 341 -10.17 -15.30 22.18
CA ASN A 341 -11.49 -15.60 21.63
C ASN A 341 -12.09 -16.76 22.45
N THR A 342 -12.41 -16.44 23.71
CA THR A 342 -12.83 -17.38 24.74
C THR A 342 -14.08 -18.12 24.33
N LEU A 343 -14.94 -17.56 23.48
CA LEU A 343 -16.23 -18.12 23.10
C LEU A 343 -16.17 -19.61 22.70
N ASP A 344 -15.13 -20.06 22.00
CA ASP A 344 -14.98 -21.49 21.63
C ASP A 344 -14.25 -22.33 22.70
N TYR A 345 -13.49 -21.73 23.61
CA TYR A 345 -12.98 -22.43 24.81
C TYR A 345 -14.08 -22.59 25.87
N VAL A 346 -14.95 -21.58 26.00
CA VAL A 346 -16.12 -21.47 26.88
C VAL A 346 -17.24 -22.40 26.45
N LYS A 347 -17.51 -22.56 25.15
CA LYS A 347 -18.46 -23.60 24.68
C LYS A 347 -17.99 -25.02 25.00
N ASN A 348 -16.68 -25.27 25.02
CA ASN A 348 -16.14 -26.63 25.05
C ASN A 348 -15.69 -27.14 26.44
N ASN A 349 -15.39 -26.27 27.41
CA ASN A 349 -14.81 -26.69 28.71
C ASN A 349 -15.63 -26.28 29.96
N LEU A 350 -16.84 -25.73 29.78
CA LEU A 350 -17.31 -24.66 30.67
C LEU A 350 -18.81 -24.64 30.98
N LEU A 351 -19.51 -25.73 30.68
CA LEU A 351 -20.87 -26.04 31.16
C LEU A 351 -20.79 -26.98 32.37
N LEU A 352 -21.13 -26.47 33.57
CA LEU A 352 -21.35 -27.32 34.74
C LEU A 352 -22.71 -28.01 34.61
N ASN A 353 -22.73 -29.34 34.50
CA ASN A 353 -23.96 -30.09 34.75
C ASN A 353 -24.30 -30.02 36.26
N LEU A 354 -25.16 -29.07 36.61
CA LEU A 354 -25.71 -28.87 37.96
C LEU A 354 -27.09 -29.54 38.14
N VAL A 355 -27.67 -30.10 37.08
CA VAL A 355 -29.06 -30.64 37.08
C VAL A 355 -29.20 -31.83 38.04
N ASP A 356 -28.17 -32.67 38.12
CA ASP A 356 -28.17 -33.90 38.94
C ASP A 356 -28.01 -33.67 40.46
N LEU A 357 -27.97 -32.41 40.94
CA LEU A 357 -27.59 -32.08 42.32
C LEU A 357 -28.75 -31.98 43.33
N ASN A 358 -30.01 -32.15 42.90
CA ASN A 358 -31.18 -32.25 43.79
C ASN A 358 -31.23 -31.21 44.94
N ASP A 359 -31.08 -29.92 44.60
CA ASP A 359 -31.12 -28.79 45.55
C ASP A 359 -30.03 -28.79 46.67
N ASP A 360 -28.96 -29.59 46.55
CA ASP A 360 -27.83 -29.60 47.49
C ASP A 360 -26.95 -28.35 47.33
N VAL A 361 -27.33 -27.28 48.06
CA VAL A 361 -26.70 -25.95 47.97
C VAL A 361 -25.21 -25.97 48.28
N GLU A 362 -24.75 -26.82 49.21
CA GLU A 362 -23.33 -26.90 49.58
C GLU A 362 -22.50 -27.50 48.44
N LYS A 363 -22.95 -28.61 47.83
CA LYS A 363 -22.27 -29.19 46.66
C LYS A 363 -22.32 -28.28 45.42
N ILE A 364 -23.38 -27.49 45.27
CA ILE A 364 -23.49 -26.50 44.19
C ILE A 364 -22.47 -25.37 44.40
N VAL A 365 -22.40 -24.79 45.60
CA VAL A 365 -21.44 -23.74 45.96
C VAL A 365 -19.99 -24.25 45.82
N ASP A 366 -19.68 -25.45 46.29
CA ASP A 366 -18.36 -26.06 46.14
C ASP A 366 -17.96 -26.24 44.66
N ARG A 367 -18.86 -26.77 43.81
CA ARG A 367 -18.60 -26.90 42.38
C ARG A 367 -18.38 -25.56 41.68
N LEU A 368 -19.13 -24.53 42.06
CA LEU A 368 -18.97 -23.16 41.52
C LEU A 368 -17.62 -22.55 41.95
N ILE A 369 -17.21 -22.75 43.20
CA ILE A 369 -15.91 -22.29 43.73
C ILE A 369 -14.76 -23.01 43.02
N ASP A 370 -14.78 -24.34 42.96
CA ASP A 370 -13.73 -25.12 42.30
C ASP A 370 -13.63 -24.79 40.81
N HIS A 371 -14.76 -24.50 40.14
CA HIS A 371 -14.76 -24.06 38.76
C HIS A 371 -14.16 -22.67 38.60
N LEU A 372 -14.58 -21.70 39.42
CA LEU A 372 -14.04 -20.34 39.44
C LEU A 372 -12.53 -20.34 39.68
N ILE A 373 -12.02 -21.18 40.59
CA ILE A 373 -10.58 -21.30 40.85
C ILE A 373 -9.84 -21.87 39.64
N ARG A 374 -10.35 -22.95 39.01
CA ARG A 374 -9.74 -23.48 37.77
C ARG A 374 -9.69 -22.42 36.66
N LEU A 375 -10.79 -21.69 36.44
CA LEU A 375 -10.86 -20.62 35.46
C LEU A 375 -9.89 -19.49 35.79
N HIS A 376 -9.81 -19.11 37.07
CA HIS A 376 -8.89 -18.08 37.52
C HIS A 376 -7.44 -18.48 37.27
N ASP A 377 -7.09 -19.74 37.57
CA ASP A 377 -5.75 -20.26 37.40
C ASP A 377 -5.39 -20.47 35.92
N GLU A 378 -6.33 -20.86 35.06
CA GLU A 378 -6.08 -21.13 33.64
C GLU A 378 -6.08 -19.86 32.77
N LEU A 379 -7.08 -18.98 32.93
CA LEU A 379 -7.31 -17.80 32.08
C LEU A 379 -6.76 -16.50 32.72
N GLY A 380 -6.60 -16.47 34.04
CA GLY A 380 -6.27 -15.26 34.79
C GLY A 380 -7.51 -14.59 35.36
N TYR A 381 -7.61 -13.26 35.31
CA TYR A 381 -8.84 -12.57 35.67
C TYR A 381 -9.28 -11.65 34.55
N ILE A 382 -10.38 -12.01 33.91
CA ILE A 382 -11.03 -11.23 32.85
C ILE A 382 -12.48 -11.00 33.33
N PRO A 383 -12.83 -9.78 33.79
CA PRO A 383 -14.09 -9.53 34.50
C PRO A 383 -15.31 -9.97 33.71
N ILE A 384 -15.41 -9.50 32.46
CA ILE A 384 -16.56 -9.70 31.57
C ILE A 384 -16.76 -11.18 31.28
N GLU A 385 -15.71 -11.89 30.87
CA GLU A 385 -15.80 -13.32 30.56
C GLU A 385 -16.14 -14.15 31.81
N THR A 386 -15.55 -13.83 32.97
CA THR A 386 -15.86 -14.55 34.22
C THR A 386 -17.31 -14.28 34.66
N GLU A 387 -17.81 -13.06 34.46
CA GLU A 387 -19.19 -12.69 34.70
C GLU A 387 -20.14 -13.41 33.73
N GLU A 388 -19.89 -13.39 32.41
CA GLU A 388 -20.70 -14.10 31.40
C GLU A 388 -20.74 -15.61 31.65
N ILE A 389 -19.59 -16.23 31.93
CA ILE A 389 -19.46 -17.67 32.23
C ILE A 389 -20.32 -18.06 33.44
N ILE A 390 -20.19 -17.30 34.54
CA ILE A 390 -20.87 -17.63 35.78
C ILE A 390 -22.34 -17.25 35.68
N ASN A 391 -22.68 -16.14 35.03
CA ASN A 391 -24.06 -15.79 34.71
C ASN A 391 -24.72 -16.85 33.83
N HIS A 392 -24.04 -17.43 32.83
CA HIS A 392 -24.61 -18.52 32.03
C HIS A 392 -24.91 -19.75 32.91
N ASN A 393 -23.91 -20.23 33.67
CA ASN A 393 -24.05 -21.36 34.58
C ASN A 393 -25.02 -21.11 35.77
N ILE A 394 -25.44 -19.86 36.02
CA ILE A 394 -26.36 -19.48 37.12
C ILE A 394 -27.72 -18.94 36.59
N GLN A 395 -27.85 -18.59 35.31
CA GLN A 395 -29.14 -18.28 34.67
C GLN A 395 -29.96 -19.56 34.42
N ASP A 396 -29.30 -20.68 34.15
CA ASP A 396 -29.92 -22.01 34.14
C ASP A 396 -30.38 -22.45 35.56
N ILE A 397 -29.87 -21.80 36.62
CA ILE A 397 -30.32 -22.01 38.00
C ILE A 397 -31.57 -21.18 38.27
N ASN A 398 -32.68 -21.85 38.62
CA ASN A 398 -33.94 -21.16 38.93
C ASN A 398 -33.80 -20.17 40.10
N LYS A 399 -34.63 -19.11 40.08
CA LYS A 399 -34.60 -18.00 41.06
C LYS A 399 -34.76 -18.45 42.52
N SER A 400 -35.42 -19.58 42.79
CA SER A 400 -35.52 -20.15 44.14
C SER A 400 -34.16 -20.65 44.63
N LEU A 401 -33.43 -21.40 43.80
CA LEU A 401 -32.11 -21.92 44.15
C LEU A 401 -31.05 -20.80 44.22
N GLN A 402 -31.14 -19.74 43.41
CA GLN A 402 -30.34 -18.52 43.58
C GLN A 402 -30.54 -17.89 44.98
N MET A 403 -31.79 -17.79 45.46
CA MET A 403 -32.08 -17.32 46.82
C MET A 403 -31.53 -18.27 47.90
N LYS A 404 -31.67 -19.59 47.72
CA LYS A 404 -31.10 -20.59 48.64
C LYS A 404 -29.57 -20.47 48.75
N ILE A 405 -28.86 -20.24 47.64
CA ILE A 405 -27.41 -20.02 47.61
C ILE A 405 -27.04 -18.77 48.42
N SER A 406 -27.74 -17.65 48.23
CA SER A 406 -27.52 -16.41 49.00
C SER A 406 -27.75 -16.63 50.50
N ASP A 407 -28.91 -17.20 50.89
CA ASP A 407 -29.26 -17.51 52.29
C ASP A 407 -28.22 -18.42 52.95
N TRP A 408 -27.73 -19.43 52.23
CA TRP A 408 -26.74 -20.38 52.71
C TRP A 408 -25.36 -19.75 52.86
N LEU A 409 -24.92 -18.92 51.91
CA LEU A 409 -23.64 -18.19 51.99
C LEU A 409 -23.63 -17.17 53.14
N ILE A 410 -24.76 -16.52 53.44
CA ILE A 410 -24.91 -15.62 54.59
C ILE A 410 -24.74 -16.39 55.91
N ARG A 411 -25.25 -17.63 55.99
CA ARG A 411 -25.16 -18.48 57.20
C ARG A 411 -23.77 -19.10 57.38
N ASN A 412 -23.11 -19.50 56.29
CA ASN A 412 -21.83 -20.24 56.32
C ASN A 412 -20.58 -19.34 56.27
N GLN A 413 -20.62 -18.22 56.99
CA GLN A 413 -19.55 -17.22 57.05
C GLN A 413 -18.36 -17.60 57.98
N THR A 414 -18.18 -18.88 58.29
CA THR A 414 -17.06 -19.42 59.08
C THR A 414 -15.93 -20.00 58.23
N THR A 415 -16.19 -20.35 56.96
CA THR A 415 -15.24 -21.10 56.12
C THR A 415 -14.72 -20.22 54.98
N THR A 416 -13.41 -20.04 54.89
CA THR A 416 -12.79 -19.00 54.04
C THR A 416 -13.11 -19.09 52.55
N LYS A 417 -13.29 -20.29 51.97
CA LYS A 417 -13.76 -20.41 50.57
C LYS A 417 -15.16 -19.79 50.35
N TYR A 418 -16.07 -19.92 51.31
CA TYR A 418 -17.42 -19.33 51.24
C TYR A 418 -17.43 -17.83 51.53
N ILE A 419 -16.55 -17.36 52.43
CA ILE A 419 -16.34 -15.93 52.67
C ILE A 419 -15.83 -15.25 51.39
N PHE A 420 -14.82 -15.83 50.74
CA PHE A 420 -14.30 -15.36 49.46
C PHE A 420 -15.38 -15.36 48.37
N PHE A 421 -16.09 -16.47 48.17
CA PHE A 421 -17.09 -16.59 47.10
C PHE A 421 -18.24 -15.59 47.28
N HIS A 422 -18.70 -15.38 48.51
CA HIS A 422 -19.70 -14.35 48.82
C HIS A 422 -19.20 -12.93 48.47
N GLY A 423 -17.92 -12.64 48.73
CA GLY A 423 -17.29 -11.39 48.31
C GLY A 423 -17.18 -11.25 46.79
N PHE A 424 -16.86 -12.34 46.08
CA PHE A 424 -16.80 -12.39 44.63
C PHE A 424 -18.16 -12.14 43.97
N LEU A 425 -19.25 -12.69 44.51
CA LEU A 425 -20.61 -12.42 44.05
C LEU A 425 -20.97 -10.93 44.16
N TYR A 426 -20.65 -10.29 45.29
CA TYR A 426 -20.82 -8.84 45.46
C TYR A 426 -19.90 -7.98 44.56
N TYR A 427 -18.68 -8.43 44.28
CA TYR A 427 -17.72 -7.67 43.46
C TYR A 427 -18.19 -7.55 42.00
N ASN A 428 -18.70 -8.64 41.42
CA ASN A 428 -19.10 -8.69 40.02
C ASN A 428 -20.63 -8.49 39.82
N GLY A 429 -21.44 -8.50 40.88
CA GLY A 429 -22.90 -8.31 40.78
C GLY A 429 -23.70 -9.56 40.40
N ILE A 430 -23.17 -10.75 40.72
CA ILE A 430 -23.70 -12.05 40.33
C ILE A 430 -24.57 -12.59 41.50
N ILE A 431 -25.83 -12.96 41.24
CA ILE A 431 -26.90 -13.26 42.24
C ILE A 431 -27.27 -12.05 43.12
N LEU A 432 -26.28 -11.32 43.61
CA LEU A 432 -26.36 -10.19 44.51
C LEU A 432 -26.15 -8.88 43.74
N ARG A 433 -26.81 -7.79 44.15
CA ARG A 433 -26.50 -6.46 43.61
C ARG A 433 -25.03 -6.12 43.90
N ARG A 434 -24.29 -5.62 42.89
CA ARG A 434 -22.89 -5.20 43.04
C ARG A 434 -22.73 -4.22 44.21
N ASP A 435 -21.77 -4.52 45.08
CA ASP A 435 -21.55 -3.84 46.37
C ASP A 435 -20.07 -3.97 46.76
N GLU A 436 -19.29 -2.93 46.47
CA GLU A 436 -17.82 -3.02 46.55
C GLU A 436 -17.31 -2.99 47.99
N ASP A 437 -17.98 -2.25 48.88
CA ASP A 437 -17.65 -2.20 50.30
C ASP A 437 -17.81 -3.58 50.96
N LYS A 438 -18.91 -4.30 50.66
CA LYS A 438 -19.10 -5.68 51.12
C LYS A 438 -18.08 -6.63 50.49
N ALA A 439 -17.79 -6.49 49.19
CA ALA A 439 -16.79 -7.31 48.51
C ALA A 439 -15.40 -7.14 49.16
N PHE A 440 -14.94 -5.90 49.34
CA PHE A 440 -13.69 -5.57 50.01
C PHE A 440 -13.64 -6.13 51.44
N GLY A 441 -14.69 -5.92 52.24
CA GLY A 441 -14.77 -6.44 53.61
C GLY A 441 -14.69 -7.98 53.69
N LEU A 442 -15.32 -8.68 52.74
CA LEU A 442 -15.29 -10.14 52.64
C LEU A 442 -13.93 -10.67 52.15
N PHE A 443 -13.31 -10.04 51.15
CA PHE A 443 -11.95 -10.38 50.72
C PHE A 443 -10.92 -10.10 51.82
N LEU A 444 -11.03 -8.97 52.53
CA LEU A 444 -10.20 -8.64 53.68
C LEU A 444 -10.33 -9.67 54.81
N LYS A 445 -11.53 -10.20 55.05
CA LYS A 445 -11.76 -11.30 55.99
C LYS A 445 -11.10 -12.61 55.49
N ALA A 446 -11.37 -13.02 54.26
CA ALA A 446 -10.86 -14.26 53.67
C ALA A 446 -9.32 -14.28 53.49
N SER A 447 -8.69 -13.12 53.25
CA SER A 447 -7.23 -13.01 53.06
C SER A 447 -6.40 -13.40 54.29
N LYS A 448 -7.00 -13.39 55.49
CA LYS A 448 -6.33 -13.59 56.79
C LYS A 448 -5.88 -15.03 57.03
N GLU A 449 -6.57 -16.01 56.45
CA GLU A 449 -6.21 -17.44 56.52
C GLU A 449 -5.26 -17.85 55.37
N ASN A 450 -4.49 -16.89 54.84
CA ASN A 450 -3.57 -17.05 53.72
C ASN A 450 -4.20 -17.60 52.42
N TYR A 451 -5.50 -17.37 52.20
CA TYR A 451 -6.21 -17.90 51.04
C TYR A 451 -5.82 -17.12 49.75
N PRO A 452 -5.12 -17.74 48.78
CA PRO A 452 -4.36 -16.97 47.78
C PRO A 452 -5.26 -16.15 46.83
N ILE A 453 -6.38 -16.73 46.41
CA ILE A 453 -7.32 -16.03 45.51
C ILE A 453 -7.96 -14.81 46.21
N ALA A 454 -8.29 -14.90 47.51
CA ALA A 454 -8.79 -13.74 48.25
C ALA A 454 -7.73 -12.63 48.39
N GLN A 455 -6.45 -12.99 48.55
CA GLN A 455 -5.35 -12.02 48.53
C GLN A 455 -5.23 -11.32 47.15
N VAL A 456 -5.37 -12.06 46.05
CA VAL A 456 -5.38 -11.49 44.68
C VAL A 456 -6.54 -10.51 44.48
N TYR A 457 -7.77 -10.84 44.88
CA TYR A 457 -8.90 -9.90 44.74
C TYR A 457 -8.82 -8.70 45.70
N LEU A 458 -8.25 -8.87 46.90
CA LEU A 458 -7.96 -7.77 47.81
C LEU A 458 -6.87 -6.83 47.25
N GLY A 459 -5.86 -7.38 46.55
CA GLY A 459 -4.88 -6.61 45.79
C GLY A 459 -5.56 -5.74 44.73
N LYS A 460 -6.49 -6.29 43.95
CA LYS A 460 -7.29 -5.54 42.96
C LYS A 460 -8.15 -4.44 43.59
N CYS A 461 -8.74 -4.67 44.77
CA CYS A 461 -9.48 -3.61 45.48
C CYS A 461 -8.59 -2.40 45.75
N TYR A 462 -7.37 -2.63 46.23
CA TYR A 462 -6.40 -1.54 46.44
C TYR A 462 -5.82 -0.96 45.14
N GLU A 463 -5.64 -1.76 44.07
CA GLU A 463 -5.12 -1.29 42.78
C GLU A 463 -6.13 -0.39 42.04
N ASN A 464 -7.43 -0.69 42.13
CA ASN A 464 -8.49 0.02 41.39
C ASN A 464 -9.25 1.05 42.26
N GLY A 465 -9.24 0.91 43.59
CA GLY A 465 -10.08 1.71 44.50
C GLY A 465 -11.49 1.13 44.73
N ASN A 466 -11.67 -0.18 44.55
CA ASN A 466 -12.99 -0.82 44.62
C ASN A 466 -13.35 -1.15 46.07
N GLY A 467 -14.27 -0.38 46.67
CA GLY A 467 -14.68 -0.51 48.08
C GLY A 467 -13.65 -0.02 49.11
N ILE A 468 -12.61 0.69 48.66
CA ILE A 468 -11.53 1.26 49.48
C ILE A 468 -10.78 2.36 48.70
N GLU A 469 -10.07 3.26 49.37
CA GLU A 469 -9.15 4.18 48.69
C GLU A 469 -8.02 3.42 47.95
N LYS A 470 -7.70 3.84 46.72
CA LYS A 470 -6.64 3.26 45.90
C LYS A 470 -5.28 3.36 46.63
N ASN A 471 -4.54 2.26 46.68
CA ASN A 471 -3.24 2.17 47.33
C ASN A 471 -2.36 1.10 46.67
N ASP A 472 -1.57 1.50 45.68
CA ASP A 472 -0.77 0.56 44.87
C ASP A 472 0.25 -0.24 45.71
N SER A 473 0.84 0.35 46.76
CA SER A 473 1.77 -0.37 47.64
C SER A 473 1.11 -1.49 48.44
N LYS A 474 -0.14 -1.33 48.87
CA LYS A 474 -0.92 -2.44 49.44
C LYS A 474 -1.32 -3.47 48.39
N ALA A 475 -1.61 -3.04 47.15
CA ALA A 475 -1.88 -3.97 46.06
C ALA A 475 -0.66 -4.90 45.83
N PHE A 476 0.54 -4.32 45.72
CA PHE A 476 1.80 -5.05 45.68
C PHE A 476 1.98 -6.01 46.87
N GLU A 477 1.78 -5.53 48.10
CA GLU A 477 1.92 -6.34 49.33
C GLU A 477 1.02 -7.60 49.32
N TYR A 478 -0.21 -7.49 48.80
CA TYR A 478 -1.12 -8.63 48.68
C TYR A 478 -0.81 -9.55 47.49
N TYR A 479 -0.33 -9.02 46.36
CA TYR A 479 0.16 -9.84 45.25
C TYR A 479 1.42 -10.61 45.63
N GLU A 480 2.35 -10.03 46.40
CA GLU A 480 3.55 -10.71 46.89
C GLU A 480 3.22 -11.83 47.88
N LYS A 481 2.28 -11.60 48.81
CA LYS A 481 1.78 -12.65 49.73
C LYS A 481 1.21 -13.84 48.96
N ALA A 482 0.38 -13.58 47.95
CA ALA A 482 -0.24 -14.62 47.14
C ALA A 482 0.77 -15.37 46.26
N ALA A 483 1.85 -14.72 45.81
CA ALA A 483 2.85 -15.31 44.90
C ALA A 483 3.63 -16.48 45.50
N LYS A 484 3.64 -16.61 46.84
CA LYS A 484 4.26 -17.73 47.60
C LYS A 484 3.69 -19.12 47.27
N ASN A 485 2.56 -19.17 46.57
CA ASN A 485 1.90 -20.41 46.13
C ASN A 485 2.32 -20.81 44.69
N GLU A 486 3.32 -20.14 44.11
CA GLU A 486 3.91 -20.35 42.77
C GLU A 486 2.94 -20.32 41.57
N ASN A 487 1.67 -20.02 41.80
CA ASN A 487 0.65 -19.93 40.76
C ASN A 487 1.02 -18.93 39.65
N LYS A 488 0.93 -19.38 38.39
CA LYS A 488 1.31 -18.62 37.19
C LYS A 488 0.62 -17.26 37.04
N VAL A 489 -0.64 -17.11 37.45
CA VAL A 489 -1.38 -15.83 37.35
C VAL A 489 -0.92 -14.85 38.42
N VAL A 490 -0.55 -15.33 39.61
CA VAL A 490 -0.02 -14.48 40.66
C VAL A 490 1.43 -14.07 40.38
N GLN A 491 2.24 -14.98 39.82
CA GLN A 491 3.55 -14.66 39.26
C GLN A 491 3.45 -13.58 38.17
N PHE A 492 2.44 -13.64 37.30
CA PHE A 492 2.16 -12.57 36.34
C PHE A 492 1.84 -11.23 37.03
N ASN A 493 0.91 -11.20 37.98
CA ASN A 493 0.52 -9.96 38.66
C ASN A 493 1.70 -9.31 39.40
N LEU A 494 2.53 -10.10 40.10
CA LEU A 494 3.74 -9.58 40.77
C LEU A 494 4.80 -9.12 39.77
N GLY A 495 4.99 -9.86 38.67
CA GLY A 495 5.87 -9.46 37.57
C GLY A 495 5.42 -8.16 36.89
N ARG A 496 4.11 -7.96 36.73
CA ARG A 496 3.51 -6.69 36.27
C ARG A 496 3.82 -5.56 37.23
N CYS A 497 3.68 -5.77 38.55
CA CYS A 497 3.97 -4.72 39.53
C CYS A 497 5.42 -4.23 39.44
N TYR A 498 6.39 -5.15 39.38
CA TYR A 498 7.80 -4.80 39.17
C TYR A 498 8.10 -4.17 37.80
N GLY A 499 7.36 -4.54 36.74
CA GLY A 499 7.53 -3.97 35.39
C GLY A 499 7.06 -2.51 35.26
N TYR A 500 5.98 -2.14 35.97
CA TYR A 500 5.40 -0.79 35.91
C TYR A 500 5.73 0.11 37.10
N GLY A 501 6.17 -0.47 38.22
CA GLY A 501 6.31 0.24 39.48
C GLY A 501 4.97 0.43 40.20
N ILE A 502 4.06 -0.56 40.12
CA ILE A 502 2.79 -0.53 40.85
C ILE A 502 3.10 -0.81 42.31
N GLY A 503 3.17 0.25 43.12
CA GLY A 503 3.38 0.16 44.57
C GLY A 503 4.80 -0.10 45.03
N ILE A 504 5.73 -0.30 44.10
CA ILE A 504 7.14 -0.67 44.29
C ILE A 504 7.99 0.07 43.25
N GLU A 505 9.31 0.14 43.43
CA GLU A 505 10.22 0.63 42.39
C GLU A 505 10.28 -0.33 41.18
N LYS A 506 10.53 0.19 39.98
CA LYS A 506 10.64 -0.61 38.75
C LYS A 506 11.87 -1.52 38.80
N ASP A 507 11.64 -2.83 38.68
CA ASP A 507 12.66 -3.85 38.65
C ASP A 507 12.41 -4.78 37.46
N TYR A 508 13.03 -4.44 36.32
CA TYR A 508 12.83 -5.21 35.10
C TYR A 508 13.34 -6.65 35.22
N ASP A 509 14.40 -6.91 36.00
CA ASP A 509 14.98 -8.25 36.10
C ASP A 509 14.11 -9.19 36.97
N LYS A 510 13.52 -8.71 38.07
CA LYS A 510 12.46 -9.45 38.78
C LYS A 510 11.19 -9.60 37.94
N SER A 511 10.82 -8.58 37.17
CA SER A 511 9.69 -8.66 36.23
C SER A 511 9.91 -9.78 35.19
N PHE A 512 11.11 -9.84 34.58
CA PHE A 512 11.54 -10.93 33.71
C PHE A 512 11.48 -12.29 34.39
N GLU A 513 12.05 -12.45 35.59
CA GLU A 513 12.08 -13.74 36.31
C GLU A 513 10.67 -14.29 36.59
N LEU A 514 9.77 -13.44 37.09
CA LEU A 514 8.41 -13.81 37.45
C LEU A 514 7.54 -14.08 36.21
N LEU A 515 7.66 -13.25 35.17
CA LEU A 515 6.98 -13.48 33.89
C LEU A 515 7.51 -14.72 33.17
N GLU A 516 8.81 -15.04 33.28
CA GLU A 516 9.37 -16.27 32.69
C GLU A 516 8.89 -17.53 33.42
N LYS A 517 8.84 -17.53 34.77
CA LYS A 517 8.22 -18.61 35.56
C LYS A 517 6.76 -18.84 35.16
N SER A 518 5.99 -17.77 35.05
CA SER A 518 4.58 -17.79 34.61
C SER A 518 4.41 -18.28 33.15
N ALA A 519 5.27 -17.81 32.24
CA ALA A 519 5.28 -18.18 30.83
C ALA A 519 5.72 -19.65 30.62
N LYS A 520 6.62 -20.18 31.45
CA LYS A 520 7.01 -21.60 31.49
C LYS A 520 5.86 -22.50 31.96
N GLN A 521 5.05 -22.05 32.93
CA GLN A 521 3.77 -22.66 33.30
C GLN A 521 2.66 -22.48 32.24
N GLY A 522 2.97 -21.88 31.10
CA GLY A 522 2.08 -21.79 29.95
C GLY A 522 1.05 -20.68 30.00
N TYR A 523 1.14 -19.73 30.95
CA TYR A 523 0.21 -18.60 31.00
C TYR A 523 0.39 -17.68 29.79
N ILE A 524 -0.68 -17.47 29.02
CA ILE A 524 -0.62 -16.88 27.68
C ILE A 524 -0.21 -15.41 27.72
N ILE A 525 -0.75 -14.65 28.68
CA ILE A 525 -0.46 -13.23 28.80
C ILE A 525 1.01 -13.01 29.19
N SER A 526 1.56 -13.80 30.12
CA SER A 526 3.01 -13.80 30.39
C SER A 526 3.85 -14.16 29.17
N GLN A 527 3.42 -15.12 28.33
CA GLN A 527 4.16 -15.46 27.10
C GLN A 527 4.23 -14.25 26.14
N LEU A 528 3.13 -13.51 25.96
CA LEU A 528 3.11 -12.29 25.16
C LEU A 528 3.94 -11.15 25.78
N CYS A 529 3.73 -10.86 27.07
CA CYS A 529 4.40 -9.77 27.79
C CYS A 529 5.91 -9.97 27.88
N LEU A 530 6.35 -11.21 28.11
CA LEU A 530 7.76 -11.60 28.13
C LEU A 530 8.41 -11.42 26.75
N GLY A 531 7.69 -11.72 25.66
CA GLY A 531 8.18 -11.47 24.30
C GLY A 531 8.44 -9.97 24.07
N ILE A 532 7.43 -9.14 24.34
CA ILE A 532 7.52 -7.67 24.19
C ILE A 532 8.63 -7.07 25.08
N LEU A 533 8.83 -7.61 26.28
CA LEU A 533 9.95 -7.25 27.14
C LEU A 533 11.31 -7.61 26.51
N TYR A 534 11.47 -8.80 25.92
CA TYR A 534 12.69 -9.18 25.21
C TYR A 534 12.98 -8.25 24.02
N GLU A 535 11.98 -7.90 23.21
CA GLU A 535 12.11 -6.90 22.13
C GLU A 535 12.51 -5.52 22.66
N LYS A 536 11.76 -4.97 23.62
CA LYS A 536 11.90 -3.56 24.02
C LYS A 536 13.07 -3.30 24.96
N VAL A 537 13.25 -4.13 25.98
CA VAL A 537 14.21 -3.92 27.08
C VAL A 537 15.54 -4.63 26.84
N LYS A 538 15.52 -5.92 26.46
CA LYS A 538 16.76 -6.72 26.27
C LYS A 538 17.29 -6.69 24.83
N LYS A 539 16.54 -6.11 23.88
CA LYS A 539 16.85 -6.05 22.44
C LYS A 539 17.12 -7.43 21.82
N ASP A 540 16.41 -8.44 22.30
CA ASP A 540 16.55 -9.85 21.95
C ASP A 540 15.34 -10.30 21.12
N LEU A 541 15.44 -10.12 19.80
CA LEU A 541 14.32 -10.38 18.89
C LEU A 541 13.99 -11.88 18.79
N ASP A 542 14.99 -12.75 18.84
CA ASP A 542 14.80 -14.20 18.72
C ASP A 542 14.02 -14.76 19.93
N LYS A 543 14.35 -14.33 21.15
CA LYS A 543 13.55 -14.68 22.33
C LYS A 543 12.17 -14.02 22.30
N SER A 544 12.03 -12.82 21.72
CA SER A 544 10.70 -12.22 21.53
C SER A 544 9.82 -13.08 20.63
N ILE A 545 10.28 -13.38 19.41
CA ILE A 545 9.59 -14.22 18.43
C ILE A 545 9.21 -15.56 19.07
N HIS A 546 10.14 -16.22 19.78
CA HIS A 546 9.91 -17.50 20.44
C HIS A 546 8.76 -17.47 21.47
N TRP A 547 8.62 -16.40 22.25
CA TRP A 547 7.58 -16.28 23.27
C TRP A 547 6.24 -15.77 22.71
N ILE A 548 6.27 -14.85 21.74
CA ILE A 548 5.06 -14.40 21.03
C ILE A 548 4.48 -15.53 20.17
N GLU A 549 5.30 -16.34 19.49
CA GLU A 549 4.83 -17.48 18.69
C GLU A 549 4.13 -18.54 19.55
N LYS A 550 4.60 -18.79 20.78
CA LYS A 550 3.93 -19.65 21.76
C LYS A 550 2.54 -19.13 22.15
N ALA A 551 2.37 -17.81 22.33
CA ALA A 551 1.08 -17.20 22.62
C ALA A 551 0.14 -17.19 21.38
N ALA A 552 0.69 -16.90 20.20
CA ALA A 552 -0.05 -16.88 18.92
C ALA A 552 -0.60 -18.26 18.53
N LYS A 553 0.18 -19.33 18.79
CA LYS A 553 -0.23 -20.73 18.63
C LYS A 553 -1.37 -21.15 19.57
N LYS A 554 -1.55 -20.45 20.70
CA LYS A 554 -2.70 -20.61 21.63
C LYS A 554 -3.83 -19.63 21.34
N ALA A 555 -3.98 -19.23 20.08
CA ALA A 555 -5.02 -18.34 19.59
C ALA A 555 -5.08 -16.93 20.21
N ASN A 556 -4.07 -16.43 20.93
CA ASN A 556 -4.16 -15.05 21.44
C ASN A 556 -4.15 -14.01 20.31
N LYS A 557 -5.23 -13.22 20.20
CA LYS A 557 -5.46 -12.28 19.10
C LYS A 557 -4.33 -11.25 18.93
N ILE A 558 -3.80 -10.73 20.04
CA ILE A 558 -2.71 -9.73 20.05
C ILE A 558 -1.37 -10.39 19.68
N ALA A 559 -1.05 -11.56 20.23
CA ALA A 559 0.18 -12.28 19.89
C ALA A 559 0.24 -12.68 18.40
N GLN A 560 -0.90 -12.99 17.78
CA GLN A 560 -0.97 -13.24 16.34
C GLN A 560 -0.67 -11.99 15.50
N LEU A 561 -1.09 -10.80 15.96
CA LEU A 561 -0.77 -9.51 15.34
C LEU A 561 0.72 -9.16 15.49
N TYR A 562 1.32 -9.36 16.67
CA TYR A 562 2.77 -9.19 16.83
C TYR A 562 3.57 -10.19 15.98
N LEU A 563 3.09 -11.43 15.84
CA LEU A 563 3.74 -12.43 15.00
C LEU A 563 3.65 -12.07 13.51
N SER A 564 2.56 -11.44 13.03
CA SER A 564 2.52 -10.92 11.65
C SER A 564 3.45 -9.71 11.46
N LYS A 565 3.62 -8.82 12.45
CA LYS A 565 4.67 -7.77 12.45
C LYS A 565 6.06 -8.42 12.20
N TYR A 566 6.40 -9.47 12.93
CA TYR A 566 7.72 -10.12 12.76
C TYR A 566 7.93 -10.82 11.41
N TYR A 567 6.87 -11.26 10.71
CA TYR A 567 7.02 -11.76 9.34
C TYR A 567 7.22 -10.66 8.28
N TYR A 568 7.04 -9.38 8.62
CA TYR A 568 7.37 -8.24 7.75
C TYR A 568 8.65 -7.49 8.15
N TYR A 569 8.99 -7.51 9.44
CA TYR A 569 10.04 -6.68 10.06
C TYR A 569 11.14 -7.47 10.77
N GLY A 570 11.04 -8.79 10.84
CA GLY A 570 12.04 -9.62 11.51
C GLY A 570 13.41 -9.53 10.84
N THR A 571 14.42 -10.07 11.51
CA THR A 571 15.79 -10.23 11.00
C THR A 571 15.93 -11.24 9.84
N GLY A 572 14.83 -11.88 9.44
CA GLY A 572 14.75 -12.83 8.32
C GLY A 572 14.13 -12.22 7.06
N GLU A 573 13.97 -13.06 6.03
CA GLU A 573 13.29 -12.69 4.78
C GLU A 573 11.79 -12.40 5.02
N LYS A 574 11.24 -11.39 4.33
CA LYS A 574 9.85 -10.94 4.50
C LYS A 574 8.86 -11.98 3.97
N ASP A 575 8.15 -12.65 4.88
CA ASP A 575 7.14 -13.65 4.54
C ASP A 575 5.74 -13.03 4.53
N CYS A 576 5.40 -12.39 3.42
CA CYS A 576 4.08 -11.78 3.20
C CYS A 576 2.92 -12.78 3.34
N ASN A 577 3.15 -14.07 3.06
CA ASN A 577 2.11 -15.10 3.16
C ASN A 577 1.80 -15.43 4.63
N LYS A 578 2.82 -15.64 5.46
CA LYS A 578 2.64 -15.84 6.92
C LYS A 578 2.14 -14.58 7.60
N LEU A 579 2.57 -13.39 7.16
CA LEU A 579 2.00 -12.11 7.59
C LEU A 579 0.48 -12.11 7.37
N PHE A 580 0.04 -12.39 6.14
CA PHE A 580 -1.38 -12.47 5.80
C PHE A 580 -2.12 -13.54 6.64
N GLU A 581 -1.55 -14.74 6.77
CA GLU A 581 -2.14 -15.85 7.53
C GLU A 581 -2.38 -15.50 9.01
N TRP A 582 -1.37 -14.93 9.70
CA TRP A 582 -1.48 -14.56 11.11
C TRP A 582 -2.33 -13.31 11.32
N CYS A 583 -2.30 -12.35 10.38
CA CYS A 583 -3.19 -11.20 10.39
C CYS A 583 -4.66 -11.63 10.20
N GLU A 584 -4.95 -12.54 9.27
CA GLU A 584 -6.30 -13.05 9.03
C GLU A 584 -6.82 -13.87 10.23
N LYS A 585 -5.97 -14.67 10.88
CA LYS A 585 -6.30 -15.36 12.15
C LYS A 585 -6.66 -14.37 13.25
N SER A 586 -5.88 -13.30 13.42
CA SER A 586 -6.15 -12.25 14.43
C SER A 586 -7.44 -11.47 14.12
N ALA A 587 -7.65 -11.11 12.85
CA ALA A 587 -8.84 -10.41 12.37
C ALA A 587 -10.13 -11.23 12.54
N LYS A 588 -10.07 -12.56 12.32
CA LYS A 588 -11.18 -13.50 12.58
C LYS A 588 -11.58 -13.57 14.06
N GLN A 589 -10.71 -13.14 14.97
CA GLN A 589 -10.96 -13.04 16.41
C GLN A 589 -11.38 -11.63 16.86
N GLY A 590 -11.72 -10.74 15.92
CA GLY A 590 -12.22 -9.40 16.24
C GLY A 590 -11.13 -8.37 16.57
N CYS A 591 -9.84 -8.69 16.40
CA CYS A 591 -8.76 -7.72 16.62
C CYS A 591 -8.82 -6.59 15.57
N TYR A 592 -9.29 -5.41 15.97
CA TYR A 592 -9.55 -4.27 15.09
C TYR A 592 -8.33 -3.84 14.26
N SER A 593 -7.15 -3.75 14.88
CA SER A 593 -5.89 -3.44 14.19
C SER A 593 -5.54 -4.48 13.11
N ALA A 594 -5.81 -5.78 13.36
CA ALA A 594 -5.61 -6.82 12.37
C ALA A 594 -6.67 -6.78 11.25
N ILE A 595 -7.90 -6.38 11.53
CA ILE A 595 -8.94 -6.16 10.51
C ILE A 595 -8.54 -4.99 9.58
N PHE A 596 -8.05 -3.89 10.15
CA PHE A 596 -7.54 -2.75 9.40
C PHE A 596 -6.35 -3.14 8.51
N ILE A 597 -5.33 -3.82 9.07
CA ILE A 597 -4.17 -4.30 8.30
C ILE A 597 -4.62 -5.27 7.20
N LEU A 598 -5.52 -6.22 7.48
CA LEU A 598 -6.08 -7.13 6.47
C LEU A 598 -6.79 -6.37 5.33
N GLY A 599 -7.44 -5.26 5.64
CA GLY A 599 -7.98 -4.31 4.66
C GLY A 599 -6.90 -3.72 3.74
N HIS A 600 -5.74 -3.37 4.27
CA HIS A 600 -4.59 -2.89 3.50
C HIS A 600 -3.87 -4.02 2.71
N LEU A 601 -3.73 -5.21 3.27
CA LEU A 601 -3.18 -6.37 2.56
C LEU A 601 -4.02 -6.72 1.32
N TYR A 602 -5.35 -6.64 1.42
CA TYR A 602 -6.25 -6.74 0.27
C TYR A 602 -6.25 -5.52 -0.64
N LEU A 603 -5.86 -4.33 -0.16
CA LEU A 603 -5.71 -3.15 -1.02
C LEU A 603 -4.53 -3.35 -1.97
N GLU A 604 -3.40 -3.86 -1.48
CA GLU A 604 -2.16 -3.95 -2.26
C GLU A 604 -1.85 -5.33 -2.85
N GLY A 605 -2.47 -6.40 -2.34
CA GLY A 605 -2.15 -7.78 -2.75
C GLY A 605 -0.90 -8.33 -2.05
N ILE A 606 -0.68 -7.94 -0.79
CA ILE A 606 0.45 -8.40 0.02
C ILE A 606 0.06 -9.73 0.69
N GLY A 607 0.69 -10.83 0.27
CA GLY A 607 0.40 -12.18 0.76
C GLY A 607 -0.94 -12.76 0.29
N THR A 608 -1.62 -12.10 -0.65
CA THR A 608 -2.95 -12.46 -1.14
C THR A 608 -3.23 -11.78 -2.48
N GLU A 609 -4.28 -12.18 -3.20
CA GLU A 609 -4.69 -11.46 -4.42
C GLU A 609 -5.33 -10.09 -4.09
N LYS A 610 -4.94 -9.05 -4.83
CA LYS A 610 -5.47 -7.67 -4.68
C LYS A 610 -7.00 -7.67 -4.85
N ASN A 611 -7.72 -7.30 -3.79
CA ASN A 611 -9.17 -7.40 -3.69
C ASN A 611 -9.78 -6.14 -3.06
N LEU A 612 -9.95 -5.12 -3.89
CA LEU A 612 -10.47 -3.80 -3.50
C LEU A 612 -11.83 -3.88 -2.77
N LYS A 613 -12.68 -4.85 -3.11
CA LYS A 613 -14.01 -5.02 -2.46
C LYS A 613 -13.88 -5.57 -1.03
N LYS A 614 -13.00 -6.54 -0.79
CA LYS A 614 -12.69 -7.00 0.59
C LYS A 614 -12.03 -5.88 1.38
N SER A 615 -11.07 -5.16 0.78
CA SER A 615 -10.40 -4.00 1.38
C SER A 615 -11.41 -2.96 1.88
N LEU A 616 -12.33 -2.52 1.02
CA LEU A 616 -13.40 -1.59 1.39
C LEU A 616 -14.27 -2.12 2.53
N ASN A 617 -14.72 -3.38 2.46
CA ASN A 617 -15.61 -3.95 3.46
C ASN A 617 -14.99 -3.97 4.87
N PHE A 618 -13.67 -4.24 4.99
CA PHE A 618 -12.98 -4.21 6.27
C PHE A 618 -12.76 -2.78 6.76
N ILE A 619 -12.25 -1.89 5.89
CA ILE A 619 -11.99 -0.48 6.24
C ILE A 619 -13.30 0.25 6.60
N GLU A 620 -14.40 0.00 5.88
CA GLU A 620 -15.74 0.53 6.21
C GLU A 620 -16.31 -0.02 7.52
N LYS A 621 -15.91 -1.21 7.98
CA LYS A 621 -16.36 -1.76 9.27
C LYS A 621 -15.67 -1.02 10.41
N GLU A 622 -14.34 -0.94 10.35
CA GLU A 622 -13.51 -0.33 11.40
C GLU A 622 -13.72 1.19 11.47
N ALA A 623 -13.92 1.86 10.34
CA ALA A 623 -14.22 3.29 10.32
C ALA A 623 -15.54 3.64 11.04
N LYS A 624 -16.55 2.75 10.97
CA LYS A 624 -17.85 2.92 11.66
C LYS A 624 -17.79 2.62 13.17
N ILE A 625 -16.72 1.99 13.63
CA ILE A 625 -16.44 1.74 15.06
C ILE A 625 -15.65 2.93 15.66
N GLY A 626 -15.11 3.82 14.82
CA GLY A 626 -14.35 5.00 15.22
C GLY A 626 -12.84 4.84 15.10
N ASN A 627 -12.34 3.78 14.45
CA ASN A 627 -10.90 3.64 14.24
C ASN A 627 -10.39 4.71 13.27
N GLU A 628 -9.52 5.55 13.80
CA GLU A 628 -8.98 6.78 13.23
C GLU A 628 -8.11 6.54 11.99
N HIS A 629 -7.37 5.43 11.95
CA HIS A 629 -6.66 4.98 10.75
C HIS A 629 -7.65 4.54 9.66
N ALA A 630 -8.62 3.68 9.98
CA ALA A 630 -9.63 3.23 9.02
C ALA A 630 -10.49 4.38 8.47
N GLN A 631 -10.87 5.34 9.32
CA GLN A 631 -11.54 6.58 8.91
C GLN A 631 -10.66 7.37 7.92
N PHE A 632 -9.36 7.58 8.22
CA PHE A 632 -8.43 8.26 7.31
C PHE A 632 -8.32 7.55 5.94
N TYR A 633 -8.15 6.22 5.91
CA TYR A 633 -8.06 5.46 4.65
C TYR A 633 -9.39 5.45 3.88
N LEU A 634 -10.55 5.44 4.56
CA LEU A 634 -11.84 5.59 3.91
C LEU A 634 -12.02 7.00 3.33
N GLY A 635 -11.48 8.03 4.00
CA GLY A 635 -11.34 9.38 3.47
C GLY A 635 -10.52 9.41 2.17
N ARG A 636 -9.34 8.78 2.17
CA ARG A 636 -8.51 8.62 0.96
C ARG A 636 -9.22 7.87 -0.16
N PHE A 637 -9.97 6.81 0.12
CA PHE A 637 -10.75 6.11 -0.91
C PHE A 637 -11.80 7.02 -1.58
N TYR A 638 -12.43 7.92 -0.82
CA TYR A 638 -13.34 8.93 -1.38
C TYR A 638 -12.62 10.13 -2.02
N GLU A 639 -11.39 10.47 -1.62
CA GLU A 639 -10.55 11.49 -2.27
C GLU A 639 -10.03 11.01 -3.62
N ASP A 640 -9.41 9.83 -3.66
CA ASP A 640 -8.71 9.30 -4.83
C ASP A 640 -9.67 8.65 -5.84
N GLY A 641 -10.75 8.02 -5.36
CA GLY A 641 -11.78 7.41 -6.20
C GLY A 641 -11.46 5.99 -6.71
N ILE A 642 -10.43 5.35 -6.14
CA ILE A 642 -9.88 4.06 -6.60
C ILE A 642 -10.87 2.89 -6.35
N VAL A 643 -11.56 2.92 -5.20
CA VAL A 643 -12.39 1.81 -4.71
C VAL A 643 -13.89 2.16 -4.65
N VAL A 644 -14.18 3.45 -4.53
CA VAL A 644 -15.53 4.05 -4.48
C VAL A 644 -15.56 5.26 -5.39
N LYS A 645 -16.75 5.68 -5.86
CA LYS A 645 -16.84 6.90 -6.69
C LYS A 645 -16.34 8.12 -5.90
N LYS A 646 -15.33 8.82 -6.46
CA LYS A 646 -14.72 10.05 -5.92
C LYS A 646 -15.77 11.03 -5.41
N ASN A 647 -15.62 11.47 -4.16
CA ASN A 647 -16.55 12.35 -3.46
C ASN A 647 -15.81 13.10 -2.33
N LEU A 648 -15.32 14.32 -2.63
CA LEU A 648 -14.54 15.12 -1.69
C LEU A 648 -15.33 15.53 -0.43
N VAL A 649 -16.68 15.60 -0.48
CA VAL A 649 -17.51 15.90 0.70
C VAL A 649 -17.57 14.71 1.66
N LYS A 650 -17.57 13.47 1.15
CA LYS A 650 -17.39 12.28 1.98
C LYS A 650 -15.95 12.15 2.47
N ALA A 651 -14.96 12.45 1.64
CA ALA A 651 -13.55 12.46 2.04
C ALA A 651 -13.33 13.41 3.23
N PHE A 652 -13.83 14.65 3.13
CA PHE A 652 -13.80 15.65 4.21
C PHE A 652 -14.30 15.07 5.53
N LYS A 653 -15.52 14.50 5.54
CA LYS A 653 -16.13 13.98 6.77
C LYS A 653 -15.34 12.82 7.40
N TRP A 654 -14.77 11.94 6.59
CA TRP A 654 -13.95 10.86 7.13
C TRP A 654 -12.59 11.34 7.65
N PHE A 655 -12.01 12.40 7.07
CA PHE A 655 -10.86 13.08 7.67
C PHE A 655 -11.24 13.85 8.94
N GLU A 656 -12.40 14.51 8.98
CA GLU A 656 -12.99 15.19 10.14
C GLU A 656 -13.15 14.24 11.33
N GLU A 657 -13.78 13.08 11.13
CA GLU A 657 -13.89 12.08 12.19
C GLU A 657 -12.51 11.53 12.62
N ALA A 658 -11.65 11.14 11.67
CA ALA A 658 -10.32 10.62 11.95
C ALA A 658 -9.44 11.61 12.74
N ALA A 659 -9.50 12.90 12.42
CA ALA A 659 -8.70 13.94 13.05
C ALA A 659 -9.19 14.29 14.46
N ASN A 660 -10.52 14.27 14.68
CA ASN A 660 -11.12 14.37 16.01
C ASN A 660 -10.73 13.16 16.88
N ASN A 661 -10.66 11.97 16.29
CA ASN A 661 -10.13 10.75 16.92
C ASN A 661 -8.58 10.70 16.96
N GLY A 662 -7.90 11.82 16.73
CA GLY A 662 -6.47 11.99 16.98
C GLY A 662 -5.52 11.73 15.80
N ASN A 663 -5.98 11.20 14.66
CA ASN A 663 -5.09 10.80 13.58
C ASN A 663 -4.29 11.97 12.97
N LYS A 664 -2.97 12.01 13.23
CA LYS A 664 -2.07 13.10 12.79
C LYS A 664 -2.06 13.36 11.29
N HIS A 665 -2.33 12.36 10.44
CA HIS A 665 -2.41 12.54 8.98
C HIS A 665 -3.74 13.12 8.53
N ALA A 666 -4.84 12.71 9.16
CA ALA A 666 -6.14 13.35 8.96
C ALA A 666 -6.12 14.82 9.39
N GLN A 667 -5.48 15.13 10.52
CA GLN A 667 -5.27 16.50 11.00
C GLN A 667 -4.45 17.33 9.99
N LEU A 668 -3.35 16.78 9.45
CA LEU A 668 -2.58 17.40 8.37
C LEU A 668 -3.43 17.67 7.11
N VAL A 669 -4.25 16.70 6.68
CA VAL A 669 -5.10 16.81 5.49
C VAL A 669 -6.26 17.79 5.68
N LEU A 670 -6.87 17.85 6.87
CA LEU A 670 -7.86 18.88 7.20
C LEU A 670 -7.24 20.27 7.23
N GLY A 671 -6.11 20.43 7.92
CA GLY A 671 -5.37 21.70 7.97
C GLY A 671 -5.11 22.23 6.56
N TYR A 672 -4.64 21.36 5.67
CA TYR A 672 -4.48 21.66 4.25
C TYR A 672 -5.79 22.01 3.53
N TYR A 673 -6.84 21.20 3.70
CA TYR A 673 -8.14 21.43 3.05
C TYR A 673 -8.73 22.80 3.44
N LEU A 674 -8.54 23.23 4.69
CA LEU A 674 -8.88 24.56 5.21
C LEU A 674 -7.94 25.64 4.65
N GLU A 675 -6.63 25.39 4.61
CA GLU A 675 -5.62 26.36 4.13
C GLU A 675 -5.84 26.76 2.65
N ARG A 676 -6.28 25.83 1.80
CA ARG A 676 -6.68 26.10 0.40
C ARG A 676 -8.15 26.53 0.24
N GLY A 677 -9.02 26.36 1.24
CA GLY A 677 -10.47 26.47 1.06
C GLY A 677 -11.00 25.47 0.02
N LYS A 678 -10.59 24.21 0.12
CA LYS A 678 -10.64 23.20 -0.96
C LYS A 678 -12.06 22.68 -1.31
N VAL A 679 -13.13 23.25 -0.75
CA VAL A 679 -14.53 22.82 -0.95
C VAL A 679 -15.45 24.05 -1.11
N ILE A 680 -15.94 24.36 -2.32
CA ILE A 680 -16.35 25.76 -2.65
C ILE A 680 -17.90 25.98 -2.81
N ARG A 681 -18.76 25.07 -2.32
CA ARG A 681 -20.11 25.23 -1.67
C ARG A 681 -20.88 23.89 -1.78
N PRO A 682 -22.06 23.74 -1.15
CA PRO A 682 -22.40 22.57 -0.30
C PRO A 682 -21.30 21.54 0.06
N GLY A 683 -20.14 21.83 0.69
CA GLY A 683 -19.42 23.08 0.99
C GLY A 683 -20.15 24.23 1.71
N MET A 684 -19.51 25.39 1.94
CA MET A 684 -18.10 25.69 1.68
C MET A 684 -17.22 25.33 2.88
N LEU A 685 -16.01 24.83 2.63
CA LEU A 685 -14.83 25.38 3.30
C LEU A 685 -14.42 26.62 2.50
N GLN A 686 -14.66 27.80 3.07
CA GLN A 686 -13.85 28.96 2.70
C GLN A 686 -12.43 28.73 3.22
N LYS A 687 -11.47 29.52 2.75
CA LYS A 687 -10.13 29.51 3.33
C LYS A 687 -10.25 29.94 4.79
N ASP A 688 -9.92 29.05 5.73
CA ASP A 688 -9.83 29.37 7.16
C ASP A 688 -8.44 28.98 7.66
N ILE A 689 -7.54 29.97 7.67
CA ILE A 689 -6.16 29.79 8.12
C ILE A 689 -6.09 29.56 9.63
N LYS A 690 -7.07 30.02 10.42
CA LYS A 690 -7.05 29.89 11.88
C LYS A 690 -7.44 28.47 12.29
N GLU A 691 -8.47 27.91 11.66
CA GLU A 691 -8.78 26.49 11.84
C GLU A 691 -7.68 25.59 11.23
N ALA A 692 -7.11 25.97 10.08
CA ALA A 692 -5.99 25.25 9.48
C ALA A 692 -4.78 25.14 10.42
N ILE A 693 -4.39 26.25 11.06
CA ILE A 693 -3.31 26.29 12.06
C ILE A 693 -3.67 25.39 13.25
N GLY A 694 -4.89 25.49 13.80
CA GLY A 694 -5.32 24.64 14.92
C GLY A 694 -5.34 23.14 14.62
N TRP A 695 -5.48 22.73 13.35
CA TRP A 695 -5.31 21.33 12.93
C TRP A 695 -3.85 20.96 12.66
N TYR A 696 -3.06 21.87 12.09
CA TYR A 696 -1.63 21.66 11.91
C TYR A 696 -0.87 21.60 13.24
N GLU A 697 -1.25 22.40 14.25
CA GLU A 697 -0.64 22.38 15.59
C GLU A 697 -0.87 21.03 16.29
N LYS A 698 -2.09 20.50 16.32
CA LYS A 698 -2.39 19.14 16.84
C LYS A 698 -1.60 18.02 16.14
N SER A 699 -1.34 18.18 14.84
CA SER A 699 -0.54 17.23 14.05
C SER A 699 0.95 17.38 14.34
N ALA A 700 1.42 18.62 14.46
CA ALA A 700 2.81 18.99 14.76
C ALA A 700 3.25 18.61 16.19
N GLU A 701 2.33 18.66 17.16
CA GLU A 701 2.52 18.14 18.53
C GLU A 701 2.71 16.62 18.55
N GLN A 702 2.15 15.90 17.58
CA GLN A 702 2.36 14.45 17.35
C GLN A 702 3.58 14.16 16.46
N GLU A 703 4.59 15.03 16.52
CA GLU A 703 5.86 14.94 15.77
C GLU A 703 5.69 14.83 14.23
N ASN A 704 4.57 15.27 13.67
CA ASN A 704 4.37 15.30 12.22
C ASN A 704 5.19 16.45 11.60
N GLY A 705 6.43 16.15 11.20
CA GLY A 705 7.34 17.11 10.57
C GLY A 705 6.80 17.77 9.28
N HIS A 706 5.81 17.18 8.62
CA HIS A 706 5.12 17.81 7.49
C HIS A 706 4.18 18.93 7.96
N ALA A 707 3.42 18.70 9.03
CA ALA A 707 2.57 19.72 9.64
C ALA A 707 3.41 20.84 10.26
N GLN A 708 4.52 20.50 10.92
CA GLN A 708 5.52 21.46 11.40
C GLN A 708 6.06 22.32 10.23
N CYS A 709 6.42 21.73 9.09
CA CYS A 709 6.79 22.51 7.88
C CYS A 709 5.65 23.40 7.33
N CYS A 710 4.37 22.99 7.45
CA CYS A 710 3.23 23.81 7.04
C CYS A 710 3.04 25.02 7.97
N LEU A 711 3.18 24.83 9.28
CA LEU A 711 3.21 25.93 10.25
C LEU A 711 4.38 26.87 9.99
N GLY A 712 5.58 26.33 9.77
CA GLY A 712 6.77 27.10 9.41
C GLY A 712 6.50 28.01 8.21
N PHE A 713 5.89 27.47 7.16
CA PHE A 713 5.55 28.22 5.95
C PHE A 713 4.45 29.28 6.17
N LEU A 714 3.42 28.98 6.96
CA LEU A 714 2.37 29.95 7.28
C LEU A 714 2.91 31.14 8.06
N TYR A 715 3.67 30.89 9.12
CA TYR A 715 4.30 31.94 9.93
C TYR A 715 5.40 32.71 9.14
N GLU A 716 6.10 32.07 8.18
CA GLU A 716 7.00 32.75 7.25
C GLU A 716 6.26 33.70 6.29
N LYS A 717 5.06 33.31 5.83
CA LYS A 717 4.30 34.06 4.80
C LYS A 717 3.51 35.23 5.36
N GLY A 718 2.87 35.10 6.52
CA GLY A 718 1.99 36.15 7.06
C GLY A 718 0.75 36.44 6.18
N GLU A 719 0.28 35.45 5.41
CA GLU A 719 -0.95 35.58 4.63
C GLU A 719 -2.17 35.27 5.52
N GLU A 720 -2.97 36.30 5.82
CA GLU A 720 -4.17 36.25 6.70
C GLU A 720 -3.90 36.00 8.20
N ILE A 721 -2.62 35.94 8.60
CA ILE A 721 -2.13 35.99 9.98
C ILE A 721 -0.95 36.97 10.07
N ASP A 722 -0.61 37.41 11.29
CA ASP A 722 0.62 38.17 11.50
C ASP A 722 1.86 37.31 11.18
N GLN A 723 2.84 37.90 10.49
CA GLN A 723 4.10 37.23 10.14
C GLN A 723 4.96 37.04 11.40
N ASP A 724 5.45 35.82 11.62
CA ASP A 724 6.26 35.46 12.79
C ASP A 724 7.45 34.60 12.36
N LEU A 725 8.55 35.26 12.03
CA LEU A 725 9.72 34.57 11.49
C LEU A 725 10.42 33.70 12.54
N GLU A 726 10.32 34.04 13.83
CA GLU A 726 10.88 33.23 14.92
C GLU A 726 10.10 31.91 15.07
N LYS A 727 8.76 31.95 15.01
CA LYS A 727 7.94 30.72 14.90
C LYS A 727 8.22 29.95 13.61
N ALA A 728 8.44 30.65 12.48
CA ALA A 728 8.78 29.99 11.22
C ALA A 728 10.04 29.13 11.36
N PHE A 729 11.12 29.73 11.89
CA PHE A 729 12.37 29.03 12.18
C PHE A 729 12.18 27.90 13.21
N TYR A 730 11.45 28.15 14.31
CA TYR A 730 11.16 27.15 15.34
C TYR A 730 10.50 25.90 14.75
N TRP A 731 9.48 26.07 13.91
CA TRP A 731 8.74 24.95 13.32
C TRP A 731 9.53 24.23 12.23
N TYR A 732 10.31 24.93 11.40
CA TYR A 732 11.22 24.28 10.47
C TYR A 732 12.36 23.51 11.17
N LYS A 733 12.87 24.03 12.29
CA LYS A 733 13.83 23.31 13.14
C LYS A 733 13.20 22.08 13.79
N LYS A 734 11.96 22.19 14.28
CA LYS A 734 11.20 21.04 14.81
C LYS A 734 11.01 19.95 13.77
N ALA A 735 10.71 20.31 12.52
CA ALA A 735 10.55 19.34 11.44
C ALA A 735 11.83 18.54 11.14
N VAL A 736 13.01 19.16 11.29
CA VAL A 736 14.30 18.44 11.25
C VAL A 736 14.50 17.55 12.48
N GLU A 737 14.16 18.03 13.68
CA GLU A 737 14.25 17.23 14.92
C GLU A 737 13.32 16.00 14.92
N SER A 738 12.13 16.11 14.31
CA SER A 738 11.19 15.01 14.06
C SER A 738 11.53 14.19 12.80
N GLY A 739 12.74 14.32 12.25
CA GLY A 739 13.27 13.45 11.18
C GLY A 739 12.71 13.71 9.77
N TYR A 740 11.93 14.78 9.55
CA TYR A 740 11.37 15.08 8.23
C TYR A 740 12.41 15.73 7.31
N LEU A 741 13.16 14.90 6.58
CA LEU A 741 14.33 15.24 5.77
C LEU A 741 14.13 16.45 4.82
N VAL A 742 12.91 16.65 4.30
CA VAL A 742 12.54 17.80 3.44
C VAL A 742 12.66 19.16 4.17
N ALA A 743 12.53 19.17 5.50
CA ALA A 743 12.68 20.37 6.33
C ALA A 743 14.07 21.01 6.25
N HIS A 744 15.11 20.21 5.95
CA HIS A 744 16.48 20.70 5.79
C HIS A 744 16.57 21.79 4.71
N TYR A 745 15.78 21.73 3.63
CA TYR A 745 15.74 22.80 2.64
C TYR A 745 15.27 24.14 3.24
N TYR A 746 14.16 24.12 3.99
CA TYR A 746 13.60 25.33 4.57
C TYR A 746 14.48 25.89 5.69
N LEU A 747 15.08 25.02 6.51
CA LEU A 747 16.05 25.42 7.52
C LEU A 747 17.34 25.99 6.89
N GLY A 748 17.75 25.49 5.72
CA GLY A 748 18.81 26.07 4.90
C GLY A 748 18.49 27.47 4.38
N GLU A 749 17.28 27.67 3.83
CA GLU A 749 16.80 29.02 3.46
C GLU A 749 16.72 29.95 4.68
N CYS A 750 16.38 29.45 5.87
CA CYS A 750 16.36 30.26 7.10
C CYS A 750 17.76 30.80 7.44
N TYR A 751 18.77 29.93 7.51
CA TYR A 751 20.14 30.33 7.82
C TYR A 751 20.79 31.18 6.72
N LYS A 752 20.44 30.99 5.44
CA LYS A 752 20.92 31.82 4.33
C LYS A 752 20.28 33.22 4.33
N ASN A 753 18.95 33.29 4.46
CA ASN A 753 18.20 34.53 4.26
C ASN A 753 18.01 35.33 5.56
N GLY A 754 18.21 34.72 6.74
CA GLY A 754 18.02 35.34 8.05
C GLY A 754 16.58 35.27 8.55
N ILE A 755 15.88 34.17 8.26
CA ILE A 755 14.47 33.97 8.65
C ILE A 755 14.44 33.45 10.08
N GLY A 756 14.02 34.28 11.03
CA GLY A 756 13.87 33.90 12.45
C GLY A 756 15.18 33.64 13.21
N ILE A 757 16.33 33.80 12.56
CA ILE A 757 17.65 33.58 13.13
C ILE A 757 18.70 34.42 12.38
N GLU A 758 19.85 34.67 13.02
CA GLU A 758 21.01 35.27 12.37
C GLU A 758 21.51 34.41 11.19
N LYS A 759 22.01 35.09 10.15
CA LYS A 759 22.55 34.43 8.95
C LYS A 759 23.77 33.58 9.27
N ASN A 760 23.82 32.36 8.72
CA ASN A 760 24.93 31.45 8.89
C ASN A 760 25.09 30.54 7.66
N ASP A 761 25.95 30.93 6.72
CA ASP A 761 26.14 30.20 5.48
C ASP A 761 26.76 28.80 5.64
N THR A 762 27.51 28.54 6.71
CA THR A 762 28.01 27.19 7.03
C THR A 762 26.85 26.25 7.39
N LYS A 763 25.92 26.68 8.25
CA LYS A 763 24.72 25.89 8.56
C LYS A 763 23.77 25.77 7.37
N ALA A 764 23.66 26.82 6.55
CA ALA A 764 22.90 26.76 5.31
C ALA A 764 23.50 25.70 4.35
N PHE A 765 24.82 25.67 4.19
CA PHE A 765 25.54 24.64 3.42
C PHE A 765 25.22 23.23 3.92
N GLU A 766 25.39 22.99 5.23
CA GLU A 766 25.13 21.70 5.88
C GLU A 766 23.69 21.23 5.62
N HIS A 767 22.70 22.08 5.89
CA HIS A 767 21.30 21.71 5.68
C HIS A 767 20.94 21.53 4.19
N TYR A 768 21.47 22.34 3.26
CA TYR A 768 21.26 22.10 1.83
C TYR A 768 21.89 20.77 1.37
N LYS A 769 23.10 20.44 1.84
CA LYS A 769 23.78 19.17 1.54
C LYS A 769 22.93 17.98 1.98
N GLU A 770 22.53 17.93 3.25
CA GLU A 770 21.67 16.89 3.79
C GLU A 770 20.34 16.78 3.03
N SER A 771 19.71 17.91 2.69
CA SER A 771 18.48 17.94 1.90
C SER A 771 18.63 17.28 0.51
N ILE A 772 19.82 17.35 -0.08
CA ILE A 772 20.10 16.87 -1.45
C ILE A 772 20.56 15.42 -1.45
N GLU A 773 21.36 15.01 -0.47
CA GLU A 773 21.76 13.62 -0.26
C GLU A 773 20.54 12.76 0.09
N ASN A 774 19.55 13.32 0.80
CA ASN A 774 18.23 12.72 1.03
C ASN A 774 17.20 13.00 -0.09
N GLY A 775 17.65 13.33 -1.31
CA GLY A 775 16.83 13.35 -2.53
C GLY A 775 15.91 14.56 -2.75
N TYR A 776 15.91 15.57 -1.87
CA TYR A 776 15.10 16.79 -2.03
C TYR A 776 15.90 17.92 -2.72
N PHE A 777 15.98 17.84 -4.05
CA PHE A 777 16.83 18.68 -4.90
C PHE A 777 16.46 20.17 -5.01
N ARG A 778 15.54 20.71 -4.21
CA ARG A 778 15.09 22.12 -4.35
C ARG A 778 16.20 23.14 -4.09
N GLY A 779 17.14 22.82 -3.20
CA GLY A 779 18.33 23.64 -2.92
C GLY A 779 19.51 23.43 -3.88
N ILE A 780 19.41 22.59 -4.92
CA ILE A 780 20.60 22.08 -5.65
C ILE A 780 21.42 23.17 -6.35
N TYR A 781 20.77 24.21 -6.87
CA TYR A 781 21.47 25.32 -7.48
C TYR A 781 22.21 26.17 -6.43
N THR A 782 21.61 26.36 -5.25
CA THR A 782 22.25 27.03 -4.10
C THR A 782 23.48 26.23 -3.65
N LEU A 783 23.37 24.91 -3.45
CA LEU A 783 24.51 24.08 -3.04
C LEU A 783 25.63 24.08 -4.10
N GLY A 784 25.28 24.05 -5.38
CA GLY A 784 26.25 24.20 -6.48
C GLY A 784 27.04 25.52 -6.38
N GLY A 785 26.34 26.64 -6.17
CA GLY A 785 26.97 27.95 -5.96
C GLY A 785 27.83 28.03 -4.69
N TYR A 786 27.47 27.30 -3.64
CA TYR A 786 28.24 27.26 -2.39
C TYR A 786 29.57 26.50 -2.59
N TYR A 787 29.56 25.37 -3.29
CA TYR A 787 30.79 24.67 -3.68
C TYR A 787 31.61 25.45 -4.72
N GLU A 788 30.99 26.20 -5.64
CA GLU A 788 31.71 26.98 -6.65
C GLU A 788 32.52 28.13 -6.03
N ASN A 789 31.93 28.81 -5.03
CA ASN A 789 32.46 30.04 -4.43
C ASN A 789 33.13 29.84 -3.07
N GLY A 790 33.03 28.65 -2.46
CA GLY A 790 33.59 28.37 -1.13
C GLY A 790 32.77 28.99 0.00
N ILE A 791 31.44 29.01 -0.14
CA ILE A 791 30.52 29.58 0.83
C ILE A 791 30.11 28.46 1.80
N GLY A 792 30.50 28.57 3.08
CA GLY A 792 30.27 27.53 4.09
C GLY A 792 31.10 26.25 3.92
N THR A 793 31.92 26.16 2.86
CA THR A 793 32.71 24.98 2.48
C THR A 793 33.99 25.40 1.75
N ASN A 794 34.90 24.46 1.49
CA ASN A 794 36.01 24.69 0.56
C ASN A 794 35.49 24.71 -0.90
N VAL A 795 36.18 25.48 -1.77
CA VAL A 795 35.89 25.52 -3.20
C VAL A 795 36.07 24.13 -3.83
N ASP A 796 35.01 23.61 -4.46
CA ASP A 796 34.99 22.35 -5.19
C ASP A 796 34.22 22.54 -6.50
N LYS A 797 34.95 22.96 -7.54
CA LYS A 797 34.37 23.25 -8.85
C LYS A 797 33.86 22.00 -9.57
N GLU A 798 34.36 20.80 -9.23
CA GLU A 798 33.88 19.56 -9.83
C GLU A 798 32.52 19.15 -9.25
N LYS A 799 32.37 19.19 -7.91
CA LYS A 799 31.06 19.03 -7.26
C LYS A 799 30.08 20.10 -7.70
N ALA A 800 30.50 21.37 -7.80
CA ALA A 800 29.66 22.44 -8.32
C ALA A 800 29.16 22.14 -9.74
N ILE A 801 30.05 21.79 -10.67
CA ILE A 801 29.69 21.42 -12.05
C ILE A 801 28.76 20.20 -12.08
N ASN A 802 28.96 19.20 -11.23
CA ASN A 802 28.12 18.00 -11.21
C ASN A 802 26.74 18.27 -10.59
N LEU A 803 26.66 19.04 -9.50
CA LEU A 803 25.40 19.55 -8.95
C LEU A 803 24.68 20.44 -9.96
N TYR A 804 25.40 21.29 -10.71
CA TYR A 804 24.83 22.10 -11.78
C TYR A 804 24.33 21.25 -12.95
N LYS A 805 25.02 20.19 -13.38
CA LYS A 805 24.50 19.25 -14.40
C LYS A 805 23.18 18.60 -13.95
N ILE A 806 23.14 18.05 -12.73
CA ILE A 806 21.93 17.49 -12.12
C ILE A 806 20.84 18.59 -12.06
N SER A 807 21.21 19.82 -11.67
CA SER A 807 20.30 20.97 -11.68
C SER A 807 19.79 21.28 -13.08
N THR A 808 20.60 21.23 -14.15
CA THR A 808 20.11 21.53 -15.52
C THR A 808 19.12 20.47 -16.01
N ASN A 809 19.29 19.21 -15.59
CA ASN A 809 18.30 18.14 -15.79
C ASN A 809 17.04 18.32 -14.90
N TYR A 810 17.07 19.23 -13.93
CA TYR A 810 15.96 19.63 -13.06
C TYR A 810 15.41 21.05 -13.37
N TRP A 811 16.12 21.86 -14.17
CA TRP A 811 15.82 23.28 -14.46
C TRP A 811 15.49 23.56 -15.93
N LYS A 812 16.03 22.81 -16.91
CA LYS A 812 15.43 22.74 -18.28
C LYS A 812 13.97 22.25 -18.25
N TRP A 813 13.64 21.63 -17.13
CA TRP A 813 12.32 21.39 -16.57
C TRP A 813 11.60 22.69 -16.19
N GLY A 814 11.94 23.27 -15.03
CA GLY A 814 11.21 24.41 -14.47
C GLY A 814 11.07 25.63 -15.41
N CYS A 815 12.03 25.86 -16.30
CA CYS A 815 12.05 27.04 -17.16
C CYS A 815 10.95 27.08 -18.23
N ASN A 816 10.37 25.93 -18.65
CA ASN A 816 9.25 25.91 -19.60
C ASN A 816 7.96 26.55 -19.02
N ARG A 817 7.93 26.84 -17.71
CA ARG A 817 6.84 27.58 -17.04
C ARG A 817 7.10 29.09 -16.87
N LYS A 818 8.23 29.65 -17.31
CA LYS A 818 8.55 31.09 -17.07
C LYS A 818 8.86 31.96 -18.29
N THR A 819 9.17 31.42 -19.45
CA THR A 819 9.43 32.22 -20.67
C THR A 819 8.14 32.62 -21.41
N LYS A 820 7.17 33.19 -20.69
CA LYS A 820 5.91 33.70 -21.29
C LYS A 820 5.26 34.88 -20.57
N ILE A 821 6.07 35.69 -19.91
CA ILE A 821 5.78 37.09 -19.57
C ILE A 821 6.99 37.88 -20.06
N ASP A 822 6.76 39.07 -20.62
CA ASP A 822 7.74 40.04 -21.14
C ASP A 822 8.64 39.57 -22.31
N ASN A 823 8.01 39.25 -23.44
CA ASN A 823 8.15 39.95 -24.73
C ASN A 823 7.09 39.48 -25.75
#